data_AF-S8DWP9-F1
#
_entry.id   AF-S8DWP9-F1
#
_cell.length_a   1.000
_cell.length_b   1.000
_cell.length_c   1.000
_cell.angle_alpha   90.00
_cell.angle_beta   90.00
_cell.angle_gamma   90.00
#
_symmetry.space_group_name_H-M   'P 1'
#
loop_
_entity.id
_entity.type
_entity.pdbx_description
1 polymer ?
#
loop_
_entity_poly.entity_id
_entity_poly.type
_entity_poly.pdbx_seq_one_letter_code
_entity_poly.pdbx_strand_id
1 'polypeptide(L)'
;MPAVPARRRSERLRACSRRNAGGRSEVHISDDDSSLSAAADTQGDSSESEYEDLAPRASRANTTGGRLGGSKGKPPKKRTRRGACVTTASPPATSIILSLPLDVLYEILGLLFPLELAHLAQTDQAFRATLTAPRSTGIWKRARVLAYGAPEPSPGISEVRWARVLFGGHRCEGCNTHNVHKRDFILVFRLCAKCKKGRLVHEHQFRARFEGIDRHVLSLLPYTDTGPSGQSPGVKYYAISDIRRMDRLYKRCLEDIELQKPGAQQALADFEEQCVARIQDVLKHAERCREWWAEYEVTRQEEYRARCELRYQEFARRYRELGYEDIDIQVIHYCIDVFNDRPLPEFVFNRLRRGLELDIKVHHYERLERDRANIVTIRKSCVCRTYNVYRRTLPVKEALRLPPPQVIYMLPAFRSLIYTNFDTTLEQATCDTVGTHLPEYISAFQTNLQRSLVRAIECARQDTERWKSHMPVPGGAINPSSVLIAFNHWPHTSVHASETSLYSYSDIAACVAYCGTKAEYNTRFWVRRCEDVTAQSRRAFTYAQRRAVIVESLLVALALDPTTTTAEELDAADRRLLCDHCKPKASGHSTEERKVYTWRSYVAHHYHNHRPGALEHDIARIRVLKEHESEAVRRAEGRDPALDQPLWSCNHCFCHLDNLDDGEQVIAHSVSSSVLAPPSCDVAIDVTVPRPGRHWQLRVLTPAADPWLSIDLSADLGRDAPFVIHDLVHPSWFPELVMQPIEQS
;
A
#
# COMPACT_ATOMS: atom_id res chain seq x y z
N MET A 1 2.53 19.98 57.83
CA MET A 1 1.22 19.30 57.92
C MET A 1 0.20 20.17 57.19
N PRO A 2 -0.70 19.64 56.35
CA PRO A 2 -0.92 18.24 55.94
C PRO A 2 -0.33 17.96 54.54
N ALA A 3 0.50 16.93 54.32
CA ALA A 3 0.23 15.48 54.23
C ALA A 3 -0.43 15.06 52.89
N VAL A 4 0.43 14.71 51.92
CA VAL A 4 0.13 14.09 50.62
C VAL A 4 -0.17 12.59 50.83
N PRO A 5 -1.21 12.01 50.19
CA PRO A 5 -1.49 10.60 50.33
C PRO A 5 -0.58 9.73 49.45
N ALA A 6 0.11 8.78 50.09
CA ALA A 6 0.86 7.71 49.44
C ALA A 6 -0.10 6.68 48.80
N ARG A 7 0.13 6.32 47.52
CA ARG A 7 -0.53 5.17 46.89
C ARG A 7 0.32 3.90 47.05
N ARG A 8 -0.36 2.87 47.54
CA ARG A 8 0.15 1.57 47.99
C ARG A 8 0.62 0.69 46.83
N ARG A 9 1.78 0.03 47.04
CA ARG A 9 2.17 -1.23 46.38
C ARG A 9 1.24 -2.35 46.90
N SER A 10 0.64 -3.12 46.00
CA SER A 10 -0.07 -4.36 46.36
C SER A 10 0.89 -5.54 46.38
N GLU A 11 0.85 -6.28 47.49
CA GLU A 11 1.65 -7.45 47.82
C GLU A 11 1.26 -8.68 46.98
N ARG A 12 2.29 -9.46 46.59
CA ARG A 12 2.15 -10.80 46.01
C ARG A 12 1.87 -11.80 47.14
N LEU A 13 0.75 -12.48 47.09
CA LEU A 13 0.48 -13.68 47.90
C LEU A 13 1.05 -14.93 47.21
N ARG A 14 1.89 -15.68 47.93
CA ARG A 14 2.20 -17.08 47.68
C ARG A 14 1.33 -17.94 48.61
N ALA A 15 0.71 -18.99 48.09
CA ALA A 15 0.41 -20.21 48.83
C ALA A 15 0.25 -21.38 47.85
N CYS A 16 0.55 -22.58 48.34
CA CYS A 16 0.99 -23.76 47.61
C CYS A 16 0.03 -24.94 47.83
N SER A 17 0.00 -25.88 46.86
CA SER A 17 0.13 -27.34 47.03
C SER A 17 -1.07 -28.28 46.71
N ARG A 18 -0.70 -29.34 45.95
CA ARG A 18 -1.22 -30.74 45.85
C ARG A 18 -2.45 -30.98 44.94
N ARG A 19 -2.52 -32.01 44.06
CA ARG A 19 -2.04 -33.42 44.12
C ARG A 19 -1.67 -34.06 42.75
N ASN A 20 -0.98 -35.19 42.90
CA ASN A 20 -0.28 -36.16 42.03
C ASN A 20 -0.96 -36.84 40.81
N ALA A 21 -0.04 -37.49 40.06
CA ALA A 21 -0.12 -38.76 39.30
C ALA A 21 -0.25 -38.57 37.78
N GLY A 22 0.55 -39.16 36.90
CA GLY A 22 1.58 -40.20 36.98
C GLY A 22 1.59 -40.91 35.61
N GLY A 23 2.75 -41.10 34.98
CA GLY A 23 2.84 -41.83 33.71
C GLY A 23 4.16 -41.58 32.99
N ARG A 24 4.96 -42.62 32.87
CA ARG A 24 6.34 -42.67 32.38
C ARG A 24 6.38 -43.71 31.26
N SER A 25 7.00 -43.38 30.13
CA SER A 25 7.65 -44.27 29.14
C SER A 25 8.39 -43.32 28.16
N GLU A 26 9.73 -43.27 28.15
CA GLU A 26 10.64 -44.07 27.29
C GLU A 26 10.32 -43.95 25.79
N VAL A 27 11.20 -43.79 24.80
CA VAL A 27 12.65 -43.65 24.57
C VAL A 27 12.74 -43.36 23.04
N HIS A 28 13.61 -42.50 22.53
CA HIS A 28 14.62 -42.77 21.47
C HIS A 28 15.13 -41.51 20.77
N ILE A 29 16.45 -41.48 20.66
CA ILE A 29 17.34 -40.55 19.97
C ILE A 29 17.32 -40.82 18.47
N SER A 30 17.31 -39.76 17.65
CA SER A 30 18.16 -39.67 16.44
C SER A 30 18.29 -38.21 15.99
N ASP A 31 19.52 -37.70 16.07
CA ASP A 31 20.00 -36.52 15.37
C ASP A 31 19.88 -36.72 13.84
N ASP A 32 19.53 -35.67 13.10
CA ASP A 32 20.43 -35.14 12.07
C ASP A 32 19.98 -33.79 11.50
N ASP A 33 21.02 -33.06 11.11
CA ASP A 33 21.19 -31.63 10.85
C ASP A 33 20.73 -31.20 9.44
N SER A 34 20.36 -29.92 9.29
CA SER A 34 20.70 -29.04 8.13
C SER A 34 19.78 -27.82 8.00
N SER A 35 20.30 -26.69 8.50
CA SER A 35 20.33 -25.35 7.88
C SER A 35 19.11 -24.81 7.10
N LEU A 36 18.59 -23.64 7.53
CA LEU A 36 18.80 -22.36 6.83
C LEU A 36 18.13 -21.18 7.56
N SER A 37 18.95 -20.16 7.76
CA SER A 37 18.69 -18.84 8.34
C SER A 37 17.87 -17.92 7.44
N ALA A 38 16.99 -17.10 8.03
CA ALA A 38 16.87 -15.64 7.79
C ALA A 38 15.60 -15.09 8.48
N ALA A 39 15.77 -14.49 9.66
CA ALA A 39 14.73 -13.64 10.25
C ALA A 39 14.86 -12.23 9.67
N ALA A 40 13.87 -11.81 8.87
CA ALA A 40 13.77 -10.47 8.34
C ALA A 40 13.14 -9.53 9.37
N ASP A 41 13.88 -8.50 9.76
CA ASP A 41 13.41 -7.36 10.53
C ASP A 41 12.26 -6.66 9.80
N THR A 42 11.07 -6.68 10.40
CA THR A 42 9.91 -5.95 9.89
C THR A 42 9.98 -4.51 10.38
N GLN A 43 10.36 -3.59 9.50
CA GLN A 43 10.30 -2.15 9.72
C GLN A 43 8.82 -1.72 9.79
N GLY A 44 8.37 -1.30 10.97
CA GLY A 44 7.11 -0.59 11.16
C GLY A 44 7.25 0.86 10.70
N ASP A 45 6.70 1.17 9.53
CA ASP A 45 6.62 2.51 8.95
C ASP A 45 5.49 3.31 9.64
N SER A 46 5.87 4.17 10.59
CA SER A 46 5.00 5.18 11.20
C SER A 46 5.33 6.54 10.59
N SER A 47 4.67 6.84 9.46
CA SER A 47 4.75 8.15 8.81
C SER A 47 3.89 9.18 9.56
N GLU A 48 4.49 9.88 10.52
CA GLU A 48 3.95 11.15 11.01
C GLU A 48 4.21 12.23 9.94
N SER A 49 3.20 12.51 9.11
CA SER A 49 3.19 13.68 8.24
C SER A 49 2.77 14.93 9.05
N GLU A 50 3.72 15.75 9.45
CA GLU A 50 3.47 17.15 9.86
C GLU A 50 3.01 17.94 8.62
N TYR A 51 1.73 18.33 8.57
CA TYR A 51 1.19 19.26 7.57
C TYR A 51 1.08 20.63 8.23
N GLU A 52 1.83 21.61 7.72
CA GLU A 52 1.75 23.01 8.14
C GLU A 52 0.38 23.62 7.73
N ASP A 53 -0.13 24.47 8.61
CA ASP A 53 -1.32 25.30 8.44
C ASP A 53 -1.24 26.16 7.17
N LEU A 54 -2.14 25.90 6.20
CA LEU A 54 -2.39 26.80 5.07
C LEU A 54 -3.54 27.76 5.42
N ALA A 55 -3.18 28.99 5.78
CA ALA A 55 -4.06 30.16 5.67
C ALA A 55 -3.76 30.91 4.35
N PRO A 56 -4.76 31.54 3.70
CA PRO A 56 -4.69 31.90 2.28
C PRO A 56 -3.83 33.16 2.04
N ARG A 57 -2.82 33.04 1.17
CA ARG A 57 -2.08 34.20 0.62
C ARG A 57 -2.75 34.71 -0.65
N ALA A 58 -3.18 35.97 -0.60
CA ALA A 58 -3.65 36.75 -1.74
C ALA A 58 -2.54 36.88 -2.81
N SER A 59 -2.94 36.73 -4.08
CA SER A 59 -2.07 36.80 -5.25
C SER A 59 -1.49 38.19 -5.46
N ARG A 60 -0.18 38.29 -5.70
CA ARG A 60 0.40 39.38 -6.48
C ARG A 60 1.25 38.81 -7.61
N ALA A 61 0.90 39.23 -8.82
CA ALA A 61 1.50 38.89 -10.08
C ALA A 61 3.00 39.25 -10.11
N ASN A 62 3.79 38.39 -10.73
CA ASN A 62 5.21 38.59 -10.96
C ASN A 62 5.42 38.88 -12.44
N THR A 63 5.70 40.13 -12.78
CA THR A 63 6.16 40.54 -14.11
C THR A 63 7.66 40.32 -14.21
N THR A 64 8.08 39.72 -15.32
CA THR A 64 9.42 39.31 -15.68
C THR A 64 10.41 40.49 -15.78
N GLY A 65 11.66 40.24 -15.36
CA GLY A 65 12.75 41.19 -15.44
C GLY A 65 13.38 41.26 -16.84
N GLY A 66 13.73 42.48 -17.26
CA GLY A 66 14.70 42.78 -18.30
C GLY A 66 15.76 43.74 -17.76
N ARG A 67 17.04 43.37 -17.87
CA ARG A 67 18.20 44.21 -17.55
C ARG A 67 18.30 45.37 -18.56
N LEU A 68 18.81 46.53 -18.12
CA LEU A 68 19.94 47.27 -18.72
C LEU A 68 20.18 48.62 -18.00
N GLY A 69 21.45 49.01 -17.86
CA GLY A 69 21.89 50.42 -17.80
C GLY A 69 22.13 51.03 -16.41
N GLY A 70 23.39 51.30 -16.08
CA GLY A 70 23.80 51.95 -14.82
C GLY A 70 23.83 53.48 -14.85
N SER A 71 24.02 54.10 -13.68
CA SER A 71 24.91 55.26 -13.48
C SER A 71 24.93 55.70 -12.00
N LYS A 72 26.00 56.40 -11.65
CA LYS A 72 26.47 56.81 -10.33
C LYS A 72 25.61 57.92 -9.69
N GLY A 73 25.50 57.95 -8.36
CA GLY A 73 25.02 59.13 -7.62
C GLY A 73 25.10 58.99 -6.10
N LYS A 74 25.89 59.86 -5.45
CA LYS A 74 26.13 59.96 -3.99
C LYS A 74 24.88 60.33 -3.16
N PRO A 75 24.88 60.11 -1.83
CA PRO A 75 23.73 60.42 -0.97
C PRO A 75 23.78 61.86 -0.43
N PRO A 76 22.62 62.48 -0.20
CA PRO A 76 22.46 63.40 0.93
C PRO A 76 21.06 63.22 1.58
N LYS A 77 20.71 63.70 2.77
CA LYS A 77 21.35 64.21 3.99
C LYS A 77 20.20 64.19 5.03
N LYS A 78 20.52 63.97 6.31
CA LYS A 78 19.61 64.25 7.44
C LYS A 78 19.11 65.69 7.38
N ARG A 79 17.80 65.90 7.63
CA ARG A 79 17.31 67.10 8.34
C ARG A 79 16.14 66.76 9.26
N THR A 80 16.26 67.29 10.46
CA THR A 80 15.46 67.14 11.67
C THR A 80 14.32 68.17 11.76
N ARG A 81 13.21 67.81 12.42
CA ARG A 81 12.51 68.55 13.51
C ARG A 81 11.23 67.78 13.87
N ARG A 82 11.14 67.20 15.08
CA ARG A 82 10.58 67.74 16.33
C ARG A 82 9.08 68.04 16.26
N GLY A 83 8.32 67.32 17.07
CA GLY A 83 6.94 67.60 17.45
C GLY A 83 6.42 66.45 18.30
N ALA A 84 6.50 66.59 19.62
CA ALA A 84 6.01 65.60 20.58
C ALA A 84 4.48 65.52 20.54
N CYS A 85 3.94 64.30 20.55
CA CYS A 85 2.62 64.03 21.12
C CYS A 85 2.79 62.85 22.08
N VAL A 86 2.50 63.13 23.35
CA VAL A 86 2.45 62.16 24.44
C VAL A 86 1.28 61.23 24.15
N THR A 87 1.59 60.01 23.74
CA THR A 87 0.71 58.85 23.98
C THR A 87 1.50 57.93 24.88
N THR A 88 0.99 57.73 26.09
CA THR A 88 1.47 56.73 27.05
C THR A 88 1.52 55.37 26.35
N ALA A 89 2.71 54.98 25.90
CA ALA A 89 2.95 53.66 25.38
C ALA A 89 2.87 52.70 26.58
N SER A 90 1.80 51.92 26.66
CA SER A 90 1.82 50.68 27.43
C SER A 90 3.04 49.86 26.98
N PRO A 91 3.84 49.31 27.91
CA PRO A 91 4.98 48.51 27.52
C PRO A 91 4.49 47.31 26.69
N PRO A 92 5.26 46.86 25.68
CA PRO A 92 4.85 45.74 24.84
C PRO A 92 4.58 44.51 25.73
N ALA A 93 3.47 43.82 25.45
CA ALA A 93 2.94 42.69 26.23
C ALA A 93 3.95 41.53 26.45
N THR A 94 5.08 41.53 25.76
CA THR A 94 6.21 40.61 25.94
C THR A 94 6.96 40.79 27.28
N SER A 95 6.75 41.90 28.00
CA SER A 95 7.45 42.16 29.27
C SER A 95 6.69 41.70 30.52
N ILE A 96 5.43 41.25 30.43
CA ILE A 96 4.61 40.95 31.62
C ILE A 96 5.19 39.74 32.38
N ILE A 97 5.52 38.65 31.68
CA ILE A 97 6.07 37.44 32.32
C ILE A 97 7.44 37.69 32.95
N LEU A 98 8.31 38.46 32.29
CA LEU A 98 9.64 38.81 32.82
C LEU A 98 9.58 39.91 33.89
N SER A 99 8.43 40.56 34.07
CA SER A 99 8.17 41.52 35.16
C SER A 99 7.64 40.87 36.43
N LEU A 100 7.34 39.57 36.40
CA LEU A 100 6.93 38.82 37.59
C LEU A 100 8.11 38.67 38.56
N PRO A 101 7.85 38.62 39.89
CA PRO A 101 8.87 38.23 40.86
C PRO A 101 9.50 36.89 40.49
N LEU A 102 10.82 36.77 40.69
CA LEU A 102 11.58 35.57 40.30
C LEU A 102 11.00 34.28 40.88
N ASP A 103 10.46 34.33 42.10
CA ASP A 103 9.85 33.16 42.75
C ASP A 103 8.62 32.65 41.99
N VAL A 104 7.72 33.56 41.58
CA VAL A 104 6.53 33.21 40.77
C VAL A 104 6.94 32.70 39.40
N LEU A 105 7.94 33.35 38.79
CA LEU A 105 8.48 32.92 37.51
C LEU A 105 9.07 31.51 37.61
N TYR A 106 9.82 31.20 38.67
CA TYR A 106 10.44 29.89 38.89
C TYR A 106 9.40 28.81 39.17
N GLU A 107 8.30 29.15 39.86
CA GLU A 107 7.16 28.24 40.02
C GLU A 107 6.53 27.89 38.66
N ILE A 108 6.24 28.89 37.82
CA ILE A 108 5.67 28.66 36.48
C ILE A 108 6.61 27.83 35.63
N LEU A 109 7.89 28.21 35.56
CA LEU A 109 8.90 27.48 34.78
C LEU A 109 9.12 26.05 35.30
N GLY A 110 8.97 25.83 36.61
CA GLY A 110 9.10 24.51 37.22
C GLY A 110 7.96 23.54 36.86
N LEU A 111 6.87 24.02 36.24
CA LEU A 111 5.75 23.21 35.74
C LEU A 111 5.92 22.80 34.28
N LEU A 112 6.87 23.39 33.56
CA LEU A 112 7.10 23.11 32.14
C LEU A 112 7.91 21.84 31.92
N PHE A 113 7.69 21.19 30.78
CA PHE A 113 8.47 20.03 30.37
C PHE A 113 9.91 20.45 30.02
N PRO A 114 10.95 19.62 30.28
CA PRO A 114 12.34 20.03 30.05
C PRO A 114 12.63 20.54 28.64
N LEU A 115 11.96 19.99 27.61
CA LEU A 115 12.13 20.47 26.24
C LEU A 115 11.60 21.89 26.04
N GLU A 116 10.47 22.21 26.65
CA GLU A 116 9.84 23.54 26.57
C GLU A 116 10.75 24.59 27.21
N LEU A 117 11.35 24.25 28.36
CA LEU A 117 12.39 25.09 28.99
C LEU A 117 13.60 25.28 28.07
N ALA A 118 14.04 24.23 27.37
CA ALA A 118 15.16 24.32 26.44
C ALA A 118 14.85 25.17 25.19
N HIS A 119 13.59 25.19 24.75
CA HIS A 119 13.13 26.09 23.69
C HIS A 119 12.99 27.53 24.19
N LEU A 120 12.45 27.74 25.39
CA LEU A 120 12.30 29.07 25.98
C LEU A 120 13.66 29.75 26.21
N ALA A 121 14.68 28.97 26.61
CA ALA A 121 16.06 29.43 26.70
C ALA A 121 16.68 29.81 25.34
N GLN A 122 16.05 29.47 24.21
CA GLN A 122 16.49 29.85 22.87
C GLN A 122 15.72 31.02 22.28
N THR A 123 14.49 31.28 22.73
CA THR A 123 13.63 32.31 22.16
C THR A 123 13.98 33.72 22.61
N ASP A 124 14.57 33.87 23.81
CA ASP A 124 14.84 35.18 24.40
C ASP A 124 16.13 35.19 25.25
N GLN A 125 16.82 36.33 25.26
CA GLN A 125 18.11 36.48 25.94
C GLN A 125 17.99 36.49 27.46
N ALA A 126 16.93 37.08 28.01
CA ALA A 126 16.71 37.11 29.46
C ALA A 126 16.35 35.71 29.96
N PHE A 127 15.48 34.99 29.25
CA PHE A 127 15.19 33.58 29.55
C PHE A 127 16.43 32.70 29.45
N ARG A 128 17.26 32.90 28.43
CA ARG A 128 18.54 32.19 28.31
C ARG A 128 19.43 32.44 29.52
N ALA A 129 19.61 33.69 29.92
CA ALA A 129 20.46 34.06 31.06
C ALA A 129 19.95 33.41 32.36
N THR A 130 18.64 33.44 32.60
CA THR A 130 18.02 32.86 33.80
C THR A 130 18.10 31.34 33.81
N LEU A 131 17.71 30.67 32.72
CA LEU A 131 17.62 29.19 32.63
C LEU A 131 18.98 28.49 32.50
N THR A 132 20.04 29.22 32.15
CA THR A 132 21.41 28.69 32.14
C THR A 132 22.22 29.06 33.38
N ALA A 133 21.71 29.95 34.23
CA ALA A 133 22.38 30.31 35.48
C ALA A 133 22.36 29.14 36.47
N PRO A 134 23.43 28.93 37.27
CA PRO A 134 23.47 27.86 38.28
C PRO A 134 22.31 27.87 39.27
N ARG A 135 21.74 29.07 39.54
CA ARG A 135 20.61 29.27 40.44
C ARG A 135 19.29 28.67 39.93
N SER A 136 19.18 28.33 38.63
CA SER A 136 17.97 27.73 38.05
C SER A 136 17.97 26.19 38.07
N THR A 137 18.98 25.55 38.67
CA THR A 137 19.07 24.08 38.80
C THR A 137 17.82 23.46 39.45
N GLY A 138 17.21 24.17 40.41
CA GLY A 138 15.96 23.73 41.04
C GLY A 138 14.77 23.62 40.08
N ILE A 139 14.70 24.50 39.08
CA ILE A 139 13.66 24.50 38.03
C ILE A 139 13.80 23.24 37.18
N TRP A 140 15.01 22.97 36.69
CA TRP A 140 15.29 21.79 35.87
C TRP A 140 15.06 20.48 36.63
N LYS A 141 15.44 20.43 37.91
CA LYS A 141 15.16 19.27 38.77
C LYS A 141 13.66 18.99 38.88
N ARG A 142 12.84 20.03 39.08
CA ARG A 142 11.37 19.88 39.11
C ARG A 142 10.81 19.43 37.76
N ALA A 143 11.24 20.07 36.67
CA ALA A 143 10.81 19.71 35.33
C ALA A 143 11.14 18.24 34.99
N ARG A 144 12.29 17.72 35.41
CA ARG A 144 12.64 16.30 35.24
C ARG A 144 11.77 15.35 36.05
N VAL A 145 11.38 15.72 37.27
CA VAL A 145 10.45 14.92 38.08
C VAL A 145 9.10 14.80 37.37
N LEU A 146 8.60 15.88 36.77
CA LEU A 146 7.39 15.87 35.95
C LEU A 146 7.56 15.03 34.67
N ALA A 147 8.76 15.03 34.09
CA ALA A 147 9.13 14.22 32.94
C ALA A 147 9.54 12.79 33.36
N TYR A 148 8.68 12.09 34.11
CA TYR A 148 8.86 10.68 34.50
C TYR A 148 10.17 10.41 35.27
N GLY A 149 10.61 11.37 36.08
CA GLY A 149 11.85 11.23 36.85
C GLY A 149 13.10 11.14 35.98
N ALA A 150 13.17 11.95 34.92
CA ALA A 150 14.29 11.95 33.98
C ALA A 150 15.66 12.09 34.70
N PRO A 151 16.69 11.34 34.24
CA PRO A 151 18.01 11.36 34.85
C PRO A 151 18.63 12.75 34.78
N GLU A 152 19.41 13.10 35.80
CA GLU A 152 20.21 14.32 35.81
C GLU A 152 21.35 14.28 34.79
N PRO A 153 21.77 15.42 34.20
CA PRO A 153 22.87 15.44 33.24
C PRO A 153 24.18 15.02 33.90
N SER A 154 25.06 14.34 33.13
CA SER A 154 26.42 14.07 33.59
C SER A 154 27.23 15.37 33.78
N PRO A 155 28.26 15.37 34.66
CA PRO A 155 29.07 16.56 34.93
C PRO A 155 29.65 17.18 33.65
N GLY A 156 29.45 18.48 33.46
CA GLY A 156 29.91 19.24 32.30
C GLY A 156 28.90 19.34 31.15
N ILE A 157 27.73 18.72 31.27
CA ILE A 157 26.64 18.86 30.30
C ILE A 157 25.59 19.84 30.84
N SER A 158 25.28 20.88 30.06
CA SER A 158 24.23 21.84 30.42
C SER A 158 22.85 21.18 30.34
N GLU A 159 21.96 21.54 31.28
CA GLU A 159 20.55 21.10 31.31
C GLU A 159 19.82 21.30 29.98
N VAL A 160 20.04 22.46 29.33
CA VAL A 160 19.44 22.78 28.02
C VAL A 160 19.84 21.78 26.94
N ARG A 161 21.14 21.44 26.85
CA ARG A 161 21.64 20.42 25.91
C ARG A 161 21.07 19.05 26.25
N TRP A 162 21.04 18.70 27.53
CA TRP A 162 20.54 17.42 27.99
C TRP A 162 19.07 17.20 27.66
N ALA A 163 18.22 18.20 27.93
CA ALA A 163 16.81 18.18 27.56
C ALA A 163 16.58 17.98 26.06
N ARG A 164 17.44 18.55 25.20
CA ARG A 164 17.37 18.30 23.74
C ARG A 164 17.82 16.91 23.36
N VAL A 165 18.88 16.38 23.97
CA VAL A 165 19.34 15.00 23.71
C VAL A 165 18.22 14.02 24.06
N LEU A 166 17.54 14.21 25.19
CA LEU A 166 16.43 13.35 25.62
C LEU A 166 15.17 13.58 24.76
N PHE A 167 14.69 14.82 24.67
CA PHE A 167 13.33 15.11 24.21
C PHE A 167 13.25 15.89 22.89
N GLY A 168 14.36 16.25 22.26
CA GLY A 168 14.42 17.12 21.08
C GLY A 168 13.82 16.60 19.77
N GLY A 169 12.95 15.59 19.83
CA GLY A 169 12.32 14.96 18.67
C GLY A 169 13.32 14.27 17.75
N HIS A 170 12.90 13.87 16.56
CA HIS A 170 13.75 13.07 15.65
C HIS A 170 14.74 13.90 14.83
N ARG A 171 15.34 14.93 15.43
CA ARG A 171 16.23 15.88 14.74
C ARG A 171 17.70 15.70 15.14
N CYS A 172 18.59 15.81 14.16
CA CYS A 172 20.03 15.77 14.36
C CYS A 172 20.54 17.06 15.02
N GLU A 173 21.27 16.98 16.14
CA GLU A 173 21.84 18.16 16.81
C GLU A 173 22.88 18.91 15.96
N GLY A 174 23.58 18.20 15.07
CA GLY A 174 24.64 18.78 14.24
C GLY A 174 24.17 19.54 12.99
N CYS A 175 23.09 19.09 12.34
CA CYS A 175 22.64 19.61 11.04
C CYS A 175 21.12 19.74 10.91
N ASN A 176 20.37 19.42 11.97
CA ASN A 176 18.91 19.49 12.04
C ASN A 176 18.13 18.58 11.07
N THR A 177 18.78 17.63 10.39
CA THR A 177 18.09 16.61 9.57
C THR A 177 17.14 15.77 10.44
N HIS A 178 15.97 15.43 9.89
CA HIS A 178 14.92 14.64 10.52
C HIS A 178 15.26 13.13 10.56
N ASN A 179 14.38 12.34 11.18
CA ASN A 179 14.46 10.87 11.32
C ASN A 179 15.71 10.33 12.03
N VAL A 180 16.18 11.05 13.06
CA VAL A 180 17.25 10.56 13.95
C VAL A 180 16.65 10.10 15.27
N HIS A 181 16.51 8.78 15.43
CA HIS A 181 15.86 8.18 16.61
C HIS A 181 16.85 7.81 17.72
N LYS A 182 18.04 7.31 17.36
CA LYS A 182 19.01 6.80 18.35
C LYS A 182 19.75 7.94 19.06
N ARG A 183 19.75 7.85 20.39
CA ARG A 183 20.53 8.70 21.31
C ARG A 183 21.77 7.94 21.76
N ASP A 184 22.89 8.63 21.85
CA ASP A 184 24.09 8.11 22.47
C ASP A 184 24.20 8.69 23.87
N PHE A 185 24.14 7.86 24.90
CA PHE A 185 24.23 8.30 26.30
C PHE A 185 25.67 8.33 26.84
N ILE A 186 26.63 7.77 26.11
CA ILE A 186 28.04 7.78 26.51
C ILE A 186 28.69 9.09 26.07
N LEU A 187 28.50 9.44 24.80
CA LEU A 187 29.02 10.67 24.20
C LEU A 187 27.98 11.81 24.15
N VAL A 188 26.74 11.53 24.59
CA VAL A 188 25.65 12.49 24.81
C VAL A 188 25.35 13.32 23.57
N PHE A 189 24.82 12.63 22.55
CA PHE A 189 24.38 13.26 21.30
C PHE A 189 23.24 12.51 20.61
N ARG A 190 22.54 13.22 19.73
CA ARG A 190 21.66 12.68 18.68
C ARG A 190 22.14 13.14 17.31
N LEU A 191 22.84 12.27 16.57
CA LEU A 191 23.47 12.62 15.28
C LEU A 191 23.04 11.70 14.14
N CYS A 192 22.81 12.27 12.96
CA CYS A 192 22.62 11.50 11.73
C CYS A 192 23.93 10.84 11.27
N ALA A 193 23.84 9.86 10.37
CA ALA A 193 25.00 9.12 9.83
C ALA A 193 26.10 10.05 9.28
N LYS A 194 25.72 11.09 8.53
CA LYS A 194 26.64 12.09 7.97
C LYS A 194 27.39 12.85 9.07
N CYS A 195 26.69 13.32 10.09
CA CYS A 195 27.32 14.03 11.21
C CYS A 195 28.21 13.10 12.05
N LYS A 196 27.83 11.83 12.23
CA LYS A 196 28.68 10.83 12.89
C LYS A 196 29.99 10.62 12.13
N LYS A 197 29.94 10.44 10.80
CA LYS A 197 31.15 10.30 9.97
C LYS A 197 32.09 11.51 10.08
N GLY A 198 31.52 12.71 10.25
CA GLY A 198 32.28 13.94 10.41
C GLY A 198 32.86 14.17 11.82
N ARG A 199 32.25 13.61 12.88
CA ARG A 199 32.58 13.92 14.29
C ARG A 199 33.17 12.76 15.08
N LEU A 200 33.00 11.52 14.59
CA LEU A 200 33.51 10.31 15.21
C LEU A 200 34.61 9.69 14.35
N VAL A 201 35.54 9.00 15.02
CA VAL A 201 36.59 8.21 14.40
C VAL A 201 36.53 6.80 14.93
N HIS A 202 36.56 5.84 14.01
CA HIS A 202 36.71 4.44 14.35
C HIS A 202 38.16 4.17 14.80
N GLU A 203 38.34 3.33 15.83
CA GLU A 203 39.64 2.89 16.33
C GLU A 203 40.66 2.46 15.25
N HIS A 204 40.24 1.74 14.18
CA HIS A 204 41.14 1.32 13.10
C HIS A 204 41.66 2.49 12.25
N GLN A 205 40.91 3.60 12.19
CA GLN A 205 41.27 4.79 11.42
C GLN A 205 42.12 5.77 12.24
N PHE A 206 42.35 5.49 13.53
CA PHE A 206 43.05 6.41 14.43
C PHE A 206 44.44 6.77 13.91
N ARG A 207 45.27 5.75 13.61
CA ARG A 207 46.66 5.97 13.14
C ARG A 207 46.71 6.76 11.84
N ALA A 208 45.80 6.47 10.90
CA ALA A 208 45.75 7.15 9.61
C ALA A 208 45.29 8.62 9.70
N ARG A 209 44.49 8.96 10.73
CA ARG A 209 43.87 10.29 10.84
C ARG A 209 44.54 11.21 11.88
N PHE A 210 45.31 10.63 12.79
CA PHE A 210 45.98 11.33 13.88
C PHE A 210 47.46 10.90 13.97
N GLU A 211 48.24 11.32 12.99
CA GLU A 211 49.68 11.10 12.99
C GLU A 211 50.34 11.89 14.14
N GLY A 212 51.27 11.25 14.85
CA GLY A 212 51.98 11.86 15.99
C GLY A 212 51.17 12.00 17.29
N ILE A 213 50.00 11.36 17.40
CA ILE A 213 49.27 11.21 18.67
C ILE A 213 49.47 9.80 19.21
N ASP A 214 49.82 9.68 20.50
CA ASP A 214 49.95 8.39 21.17
C ASP A 214 48.59 7.66 21.20
N ARG A 215 48.60 6.37 20.84
CA ARG A 215 47.42 5.51 20.88
C ARG A 215 46.88 5.31 22.29
N HIS A 216 47.71 5.43 23.32
CA HIS A 216 47.31 5.34 24.73
C HIS A 216 46.25 6.38 25.10
N VAL A 217 46.20 7.53 24.42
CA VAL A 217 45.14 8.54 24.59
C VAL A 217 43.73 7.95 24.44
N LEU A 218 43.55 6.92 23.59
CA LEU A 218 42.25 6.26 23.41
C LEU A 218 41.81 5.46 24.64
N SER A 219 42.73 4.97 25.47
CA SER A 219 42.40 4.25 26.71
C SER A 219 41.82 5.19 27.77
N LEU A 220 42.14 6.48 27.68
CA LEU A 220 41.72 7.55 28.59
C LEU A 220 40.41 8.24 28.16
N LEU A 221 39.73 7.71 27.14
CA LEU A 221 38.52 8.31 26.57
C LEU A 221 37.32 7.36 26.57
N PRO A 222 36.10 7.89 26.82
CA PRO A 222 34.89 7.12 26.58
C PRO A 222 34.70 6.87 25.09
N TYR A 223 34.07 5.75 24.75
CA TYR A 223 33.76 5.35 23.38
C TYR A 223 32.33 4.83 23.28
N THR A 224 31.80 4.82 22.06
CA THR A 224 30.49 4.24 21.73
C THR A 224 30.63 3.15 20.68
N ASP A 225 29.67 2.23 20.65
CA ASP A 225 29.50 1.22 19.61
C ASP A 225 28.58 1.69 18.46
N THR A 226 28.05 2.92 18.55
CA THR A 226 27.03 3.43 17.64
C THR A 226 27.60 4.37 16.57
N GLY A 227 28.13 3.79 15.49
CA GLY A 227 28.73 4.47 14.34
C GLY A 227 27.76 5.07 13.31
N PRO A 228 28.29 5.52 12.15
CA PRO A 228 27.51 6.07 11.04
C PRO A 228 26.49 5.09 10.45
N SER A 229 26.85 3.81 10.37
CA SER A 229 26.02 2.75 9.81
C SER A 229 25.04 2.14 10.81
N GLY A 230 25.04 2.61 12.06
CA GLY A 230 24.22 2.03 13.14
C GLY A 230 25.06 1.51 14.29
N GLN A 231 24.48 0.61 15.08
CA GLN A 231 25.16 -0.01 16.22
C GLN A 231 25.97 -1.21 15.71
N SER A 232 27.22 -1.31 16.16
CA SER A 232 28.13 -2.38 15.77
C SER A 232 28.84 -2.91 17.02
N PRO A 233 28.33 -3.99 17.63
CA PRO A 233 28.92 -4.58 18.83
C PRO A 233 30.42 -4.89 18.62
N GLY A 234 31.24 -4.60 19.62
CA GLY A 234 32.70 -4.80 19.55
C GLY A 234 33.47 -3.72 18.79
N VAL A 235 32.79 -2.78 18.12
CA VAL A 235 33.43 -1.65 17.43
C VAL A 235 33.50 -0.44 18.35
N LYS A 236 34.63 0.27 18.35
CA LYS A 236 34.83 1.49 19.16
C LYS A 236 34.92 2.74 18.30
N TYR A 237 34.04 3.69 18.58
CA TYR A 237 34.04 5.03 18.02
C TYR A 237 34.34 6.08 19.09
N TYR A 238 35.24 6.99 18.75
CA TYR A 238 35.72 8.06 19.63
C TYR A 238 35.37 9.42 19.04
N ALA A 239 35.05 10.39 19.89
CA ALA A 239 34.82 11.77 19.46
C ALA A 239 36.14 12.45 19.06
N ILE A 240 36.18 13.02 17.85
CA ILE A 240 37.38 13.70 17.32
C ILE A 240 37.80 14.87 18.22
N SER A 241 36.84 15.61 18.78
CA SER A 241 37.10 16.71 19.70
C SER A 241 37.80 16.24 20.97
N ASP A 242 37.43 15.06 21.47
CA ASP A 242 37.89 14.55 22.75
C ASP A 242 39.28 13.95 22.62
N ILE A 243 39.58 13.28 21.50
CA ILE A 243 40.94 12.87 21.14
C ILE A 243 41.88 14.08 21.14
N ARG A 244 41.54 15.15 20.42
CA ARG A 244 42.37 16.37 20.35
C ARG A 244 42.49 17.10 21.68
N ARG A 245 41.46 17.03 22.53
CA ARG A 245 41.52 17.61 23.87
C ARG A 245 42.43 16.80 24.77
N MET A 246 42.32 15.47 24.72
CA MET A 246 43.09 14.57 25.55
C MET A 246 44.56 14.53 25.16
N ASP A 247 44.89 14.54 23.85
CA ASP A 247 46.27 14.67 23.37
C ASP A 247 46.96 15.93 23.95
N ARG A 248 46.29 17.08 23.94
CA ARG A 248 46.82 18.32 24.53
C ARG A 248 46.98 18.27 26.05
N LEU A 249 46.15 17.50 26.74
CA LEU A 249 46.30 17.29 28.20
C LEU A 249 47.48 16.35 28.46
N TYR A 250 47.53 15.24 27.74
CA TYR A 250 48.56 14.22 27.88
C TYR A 250 49.95 14.78 27.55
N LYS A 251 50.10 15.53 26.46
CA LYS A 251 51.37 16.19 26.09
C LYS A 251 51.87 17.15 27.16
N ARG A 252 50.98 17.91 27.81
CA ARG A 252 51.39 18.79 28.92
C ARG A 252 51.94 18.01 30.11
N CYS A 253 51.33 16.86 30.44
CA CYS A 253 51.85 15.99 31.48
C CYS A 253 53.21 15.38 31.09
N LEU A 254 53.41 15.03 29.81
CA LEU A 254 54.71 14.55 29.31
C LEU A 254 55.78 15.66 29.32
N GLU A 255 55.45 16.87 28.87
CA GLU A 255 56.32 18.05 28.94
C GLU A 255 56.76 18.34 30.38
N ASP A 256 55.86 18.20 31.37
CA ASP A 256 56.19 18.36 32.78
C ASP A 256 57.19 17.32 33.29
N ILE A 257 57.15 16.09 32.74
CA ILE A 257 58.13 15.03 33.02
C ILE A 257 59.48 15.35 32.35
N GLU A 258 59.47 15.80 31.10
CA GLU A 258 60.68 16.21 30.37
C GLU A 258 61.39 17.39 31.07
N LEU A 259 60.62 18.35 31.58
CA LEU A 259 61.11 19.48 32.37
C LEU A 259 61.52 19.11 33.81
N GLN A 260 61.47 17.82 34.17
CA GLN A 260 61.81 17.29 35.50
C GLN A 260 61.11 18.02 36.65
N LYS A 261 59.84 18.40 36.46
CA LYS A 261 59.07 19.03 37.53
C LYS A 261 58.88 18.03 38.68
N PRO A 262 59.05 18.45 39.95
CA PRO A 262 58.90 17.56 41.09
C PRO A 262 57.48 16.98 41.13
N GLY A 263 57.36 15.66 41.19
CA GLY A 263 56.08 14.95 41.24
C GLY A 263 55.36 14.75 39.91
N ALA A 264 55.94 15.13 38.76
CA ALA A 264 55.27 15.05 37.45
C ALA A 264 54.83 13.63 37.05
N GLN A 265 55.64 12.61 37.37
CA GLN A 265 55.30 11.20 37.11
C GLN A 265 54.08 10.74 37.92
N GLN A 266 54.00 11.13 39.20
CA GLN A 266 52.85 10.83 40.04
C GLN A 266 51.61 11.57 39.53
N ALA A 267 51.76 12.85 39.15
CA ALA A 267 50.67 13.63 38.61
C ALA A 267 50.09 13.04 37.30
N LEU A 268 50.93 12.43 36.45
CA LEU A 268 50.48 11.69 35.28
C LEU A 268 49.70 10.42 35.67
N ALA A 269 50.22 9.63 36.61
CA ALA A 269 49.54 8.43 37.10
C ALA A 269 48.16 8.77 37.70
N ASP A 270 48.10 9.78 38.56
CA ASP A 270 46.86 10.26 39.18
C ASP A 270 45.87 10.77 38.11
N PHE A 271 46.38 11.44 37.06
CA PHE A 271 45.55 11.91 35.94
C PHE A 271 44.96 10.75 35.12
N GLU A 272 45.76 9.72 34.82
CA GLU A 272 45.29 8.52 34.13
C GLU A 272 44.22 7.79 34.95
N GLU A 273 44.46 7.62 36.26
CA GLU A 273 43.50 7.02 37.18
C GLU A 273 42.18 7.81 37.24
N GLN A 274 42.24 9.14 37.33
CA GLN A 274 41.06 10.01 37.29
C GLN A 274 40.31 9.89 35.95
N CYS A 275 41.02 9.74 34.83
CA CYS A 275 40.39 9.54 33.53
C CYS A 275 39.63 8.21 33.48
N VAL A 276 40.24 7.12 33.96
CA VAL A 276 39.62 5.80 34.02
C VAL A 276 38.40 5.82 34.95
N ALA A 277 38.51 6.42 36.14
CA ALA A 277 37.38 6.58 37.06
C ALA A 277 36.22 7.34 36.40
N ARG A 278 36.52 8.45 35.71
CA ARG A 278 35.52 9.23 34.96
C ARG A 278 34.85 8.43 33.84
N ILE A 279 35.59 7.56 33.14
CA ILE A 279 35.00 6.67 32.12
C ILE A 279 34.00 5.72 32.77
N GLN A 280 34.36 5.09 33.91
CA GLN A 280 33.47 4.20 34.63
C GLN A 280 32.19 4.90 35.07
N ASP A 281 32.29 6.14 35.57
CA ASP A 281 31.12 6.94 35.95
C ASP A 281 30.23 7.28 34.76
N VAL A 282 30.82 7.62 33.60
CA VAL A 282 30.07 7.86 32.36
C VAL A 282 29.35 6.60 31.90
N LEU A 283 29.98 5.44 31.98
CA LEU A 283 29.37 4.17 31.58
C LEU A 283 28.20 3.80 32.50
N LYS A 284 28.37 3.91 33.83
CA LYS A 284 27.30 3.71 34.82
C LYS A 284 26.15 4.69 34.62
N HIS A 285 26.46 5.95 34.36
CA HIS A 285 25.44 6.97 34.08
C HIS A 285 24.67 6.66 32.79
N ALA A 286 25.38 6.26 31.72
CA ALA A 286 24.77 5.91 30.45
C ALA A 286 23.87 4.67 30.55
N GLU A 287 24.22 3.70 31.38
CA GLU A 287 23.39 2.53 31.68
C GLU A 287 22.08 2.93 32.35
N ARG A 288 22.13 3.71 33.44
CA ARG A 288 20.92 4.25 34.09
C ARG A 288 20.04 5.03 33.11
N CYS A 289 20.65 5.81 32.23
CA CYS A 289 19.91 6.56 31.22
C CYS A 289 19.24 5.65 30.19
N ARG A 290 19.88 4.54 29.78
CA ARG A 290 19.28 3.55 28.87
C ARG A 290 18.10 2.83 29.51
N GLU A 291 18.24 2.40 30.77
CA GLU A 291 17.17 1.76 31.53
C GLU A 291 15.96 2.68 31.67
N TRP A 292 16.19 3.91 32.16
CA TRP A 292 15.14 4.92 32.27
C TRP A 292 14.49 5.22 30.92
N TRP A 293 15.28 5.33 29.86
CA TRP A 293 14.76 5.63 28.53
C TRP A 293 13.87 4.50 27.99
N ALA A 294 14.23 3.24 28.24
CA ALA A 294 13.41 2.09 27.88
C ALA A 294 12.07 2.10 28.63
N GLU A 295 12.08 2.37 29.93
CA GLU A 295 10.85 2.51 30.74
C GLU A 295 9.99 3.68 30.24
N TYR A 296 10.60 4.83 29.99
CA TYR A 296 9.95 6.02 29.44
C TYR A 296 9.26 5.74 28.09
N GLU A 297 9.94 5.06 27.16
CA GLU A 297 9.36 4.69 25.86
C GLU A 297 8.13 3.79 26.02
N VAL A 298 8.20 2.78 26.91
CA VAL A 298 7.07 1.90 27.21
C VAL A 298 5.89 2.70 27.77
N THR A 299 6.10 3.51 28.80
CA THR A 299 5.04 4.33 29.40
C THR A 299 4.42 5.29 28.39
N ARG A 300 5.23 5.96 27.56
CA ARG A 300 4.74 6.87 26.51
C ARG A 300 3.92 6.15 25.46
N GLN A 301 4.33 4.94 25.07
CA GLN A 301 3.59 4.12 24.13
C GLN A 301 2.25 3.65 24.72
N GLU A 302 2.22 3.29 26.01
CA GLU A 302 0.99 2.94 26.72
C GLU A 302 0.03 4.13 26.81
N GLU A 303 0.52 5.32 27.16
CA GLU A 303 -0.29 6.54 27.17
C GLU A 303 -0.85 6.89 25.79
N TYR A 304 -0.02 6.77 24.73
CA TYR A 304 -0.47 6.97 23.36
C TYR A 304 -1.57 5.97 23.00
N ARG A 305 -1.35 4.68 23.27
CA ARG A 305 -2.36 3.63 23.03
C ARG A 305 -3.63 3.88 23.83
N ALA A 306 -3.53 4.34 25.08
CA ALA A 306 -4.70 4.69 25.90
C ALA A 306 -5.51 5.84 25.28
N ARG A 307 -4.86 6.86 24.72
CA ARG A 307 -5.55 7.94 23.99
C ARG A 307 -6.20 7.43 22.69
N CYS A 308 -5.51 6.56 21.96
CA CYS A 308 -6.06 5.92 20.76
C CYS A 308 -7.30 5.07 21.10
N GLU A 309 -7.23 4.33 22.19
CA GLU A 309 -8.32 3.50 22.69
C GLU A 309 -9.53 4.33 23.11
N LEU A 310 -9.32 5.46 23.80
CA LEU A 310 -10.41 6.41 24.11
C LEU A 310 -11.10 6.93 22.84
N ARG A 311 -10.31 7.28 21.81
CA ARG A 311 -10.86 7.70 20.51
C ARG A 311 -11.66 6.59 19.85
N TYR A 312 -11.15 5.35 19.84
CA TYR A 312 -11.87 4.19 19.32
C TYR A 312 -13.19 3.97 20.08
N GLN A 313 -13.18 4.06 21.41
CA GLN A 313 -14.37 3.90 22.24
C GLN A 313 -15.46 4.93 21.91
N GLU A 314 -15.09 6.17 21.54
CA GLU A 314 -16.06 7.15 21.06
C GLU A 314 -16.67 6.77 19.70
N PHE A 315 -15.87 6.24 18.77
CA PHE A 315 -16.43 5.67 17.53
C PHE A 315 -17.37 4.51 17.83
N ALA A 316 -16.94 3.57 18.67
CA ALA A 316 -17.71 2.41 19.05
C ALA A 316 -19.04 2.80 19.72
N ARG A 317 -19.03 3.78 20.63
CA ARG A 317 -20.23 4.33 21.25
C ARG A 317 -21.21 4.88 20.21
N ARG A 318 -20.73 5.71 19.27
CA ARG A 318 -21.57 6.30 18.21
C ARG A 318 -22.17 5.26 17.28
N TYR A 319 -21.42 4.21 16.91
CA TYR A 319 -21.97 3.12 16.08
C TYR A 319 -22.94 2.23 16.86
N ARG A 320 -22.72 2.02 18.15
CA ARG A 320 -23.67 1.32 19.02
C ARG A 320 -25.01 2.05 19.11
N GLU A 321 -24.98 3.39 19.20
CA GLU A 321 -26.17 4.24 19.15
C GLU A 321 -26.92 4.16 17.79
N LEU A 322 -26.22 3.79 16.72
CA LEU A 322 -26.83 3.52 15.41
C LEU A 322 -27.37 2.07 15.28
N GLY A 323 -27.23 1.24 16.31
CA GLY A 323 -27.75 -0.12 16.36
C GLY A 323 -26.77 -1.22 15.95
N TYR A 324 -25.48 -0.91 15.80
CA TYR A 324 -24.46 -1.92 15.47
C TYR A 324 -23.97 -2.68 16.71
N GLU A 325 -23.64 -3.95 16.55
CA GLU A 325 -23.13 -4.81 17.62
C GLU A 325 -21.61 -4.66 17.80
N ASP A 326 -21.12 -4.79 19.03
CA ASP A 326 -19.71 -4.55 19.38
C ASP A 326 -18.72 -5.45 18.63
N ILE A 327 -19.10 -6.70 18.37
CA ILE A 327 -18.28 -7.65 17.60
C ILE A 327 -18.14 -7.23 16.13
N ASP A 328 -19.11 -6.52 15.56
CA ASP A 328 -19.03 -5.99 14.19
C ASP A 328 -18.27 -4.66 14.15
N ILE A 329 -18.44 -3.84 15.19
CA ILE A 329 -17.71 -2.59 15.36
C ILE A 329 -16.21 -2.86 15.50
N GLN A 330 -15.80 -3.95 16.15
CA GLN A 330 -14.39 -4.25 16.42
C GLN A 330 -13.49 -4.22 15.17
N VAL A 331 -14.03 -4.49 13.98
CA VAL A 331 -13.28 -4.42 12.73
C VAL A 331 -12.63 -3.05 12.48
N ILE A 332 -13.24 -1.96 12.95
CA ILE A 332 -12.72 -0.60 12.75
C ILE A 332 -11.59 -0.25 13.71
N HIS A 333 -11.31 -1.07 14.73
CA HIS A 333 -10.18 -0.88 15.66
C HIS A 333 -8.85 -0.87 14.92
N TYR A 334 -8.74 -1.64 13.83
CA TYR A 334 -7.55 -1.71 12.99
C TYR A 334 -7.44 -0.56 11.97
N CYS A 335 -8.42 0.34 11.90
CA CYS A 335 -8.39 1.47 10.97
C CYS A 335 -7.50 2.60 11.52
N ILE A 336 -6.50 3.01 10.74
CA ILE A 336 -5.54 4.06 11.15
C ILE A 336 -6.22 5.40 11.45
N ASP A 337 -7.32 5.73 10.76
CA ASP A 337 -8.09 6.96 10.99
C ASP A 337 -8.90 6.92 12.30
N VAL A 338 -9.14 5.72 12.83
CA VAL A 338 -9.86 5.45 14.08
C VAL A 338 -8.88 5.34 15.24
N PHE A 339 -7.84 4.49 15.13
CA PHE A 339 -6.89 4.21 16.20
C PHE A 339 -5.67 5.15 16.14
N ASN A 340 -5.91 6.40 16.53
CA ASN A 340 -4.88 7.44 16.69
C ASN A 340 -5.26 8.39 17.83
N ASP A 341 -4.38 9.31 18.22
CA ASP A 341 -4.63 10.23 19.35
C ASP A 341 -5.14 11.62 18.93
N ARG A 342 -5.58 11.78 17.67
CA ARG A 342 -6.12 13.07 17.20
C ARG A 342 -7.48 13.35 17.86
N PRO A 343 -7.90 14.62 17.94
CA PRO A 343 -9.27 14.95 18.34
C PRO A 343 -10.30 14.37 17.37
N LEU A 344 -11.50 14.03 17.86
CA LEU A 344 -12.64 13.58 17.05
C LEU A 344 -13.78 14.64 17.02
N PRO A 345 -13.64 15.72 16.25
CA PRO A 345 -14.75 16.62 15.97
C PRO A 345 -15.84 15.97 15.12
N GLU A 346 -17.04 16.54 15.19
CA GLU A 346 -18.22 16.05 14.47
C GLU A 346 -18.03 15.96 12.95
N PHE A 347 -17.36 16.94 12.35
CA PHE A 347 -17.10 16.92 10.90
C PHE A 347 -16.14 15.78 10.49
N VAL A 348 -15.18 15.42 11.35
CA VAL A 348 -14.24 14.32 11.10
C VAL A 348 -15.00 12.99 11.16
N PHE A 349 -15.86 12.82 12.17
CA PHE A 349 -16.71 11.64 12.28
C PHE A 349 -17.59 11.49 11.03
N ASN A 350 -18.30 12.56 10.61
CA ASN A 350 -19.18 12.50 9.45
C ASN A 350 -18.46 12.20 8.14
N ARG A 351 -17.23 12.68 7.97
CA ARG A 351 -16.40 12.34 6.80
C ARG A 351 -16.04 10.85 6.76
N LEU A 352 -15.68 10.26 7.90
CA LEU A 352 -15.27 8.86 8.00
C LEU A 352 -16.46 7.89 8.08
N ARG A 353 -17.63 8.39 8.48
CA ARG A 353 -18.81 7.60 8.84
C ARG A 353 -19.18 6.55 7.80
N ARG A 354 -19.34 6.97 6.53
CA ARG A 354 -19.83 6.05 5.47
C ARG A 354 -18.86 4.92 5.16
N GLY A 355 -17.55 5.20 5.15
CA GLY A 355 -16.52 4.19 4.87
C GLY A 355 -16.43 3.16 6.00
N LEU A 356 -16.44 3.63 7.25
CA LEU A 356 -16.42 2.77 8.42
C LEU A 356 -17.74 1.98 8.57
N GLU A 357 -18.89 2.58 8.29
CA GLU A 357 -20.18 1.87 8.29
C GLU A 357 -20.20 0.71 7.29
N LEU A 358 -19.60 0.92 6.11
CA LEU A 358 -19.44 -0.15 5.12
C LEU A 358 -18.52 -1.27 5.65
N ASP A 359 -17.43 -0.94 6.33
CA ASP A 359 -16.54 -1.93 6.95
C ASP A 359 -17.28 -2.77 8.01
N ILE A 360 -18.08 -2.12 8.85
CA ILE A 360 -18.90 -2.78 9.89
C ILE A 360 -19.94 -3.71 9.25
N LYS A 361 -20.69 -3.24 8.23
CA LYS A 361 -21.69 -4.06 7.52
C LYS A 361 -21.06 -5.28 6.85
N VAL A 362 -19.92 -5.09 6.21
CA VAL A 362 -19.16 -6.19 5.61
C VAL A 362 -18.82 -7.24 6.66
N HIS A 363 -18.25 -6.81 7.79
CA HIS A 363 -17.86 -7.72 8.86
C HIS A 363 -19.08 -8.44 9.46
N HIS A 364 -20.20 -7.74 9.62
CA HIS A 364 -21.47 -8.32 10.05
C HIS A 364 -21.90 -9.48 9.14
N TYR A 365 -21.87 -9.30 7.82
CA TYR A 365 -22.23 -10.39 6.89
C TYR A 365 -21.22 -11.54 6.91
N GLU A 366 -19.91 -11.26 6.92
CA GLU A 366 -18.87 -12.30 7.02
C GLU A 366 -19.01 -13.13 8.32
N ARG A 367 -19.37 -12.48 9.43
CA ARG A 367 -19.68 -13.13 10.70
C ARG A 367 -20.91 -14.03 10.57
N LEU A 368 -22.01 -13.54 10.01
CA LEU A 368 -23.23 -14.34 9.84
C LEU A 368 -23.01 -15.56 8.94
N GLU A 369 -22.17 -15.45 7.90
CA GLU A 369 -21.79 -16.59 7.07
C GLU A 369 -21.02 -17.66 7.83
N ARG A 370 -20.19 -17.25 8.79
CA ARG A 370 -19.43 -18.16 9.65
C ARG A 370 -20.32 -18.80 10.72
N ASP A 371 -21.05 -17.97 11.46
CA ASP A 371 -21.78 -18.38 12.66
C ASP A 371 -23.10 -19.10 12.32
N ARG A 372 -23.71 -18.80 11.17
CA ARG A 372 -24.98 -19.37 10.69
C ARG A 372 -24.83 -20.10 9.35
N ALA A 373 -23.65 -20.66 9.08
CA ALA A 373 -23.27 -21.26 7.80
C ALA A 373 -24.34 -22.17 7.18
N ASN A 374 -24.92 -23.09 7.97
CA ASN A 374 -25.93 -24.03 7.48
C ASN A 374 -27.19 -23.32 6.98
N ILE A 375 -27.74 -22.40 7.78
CA ILE A 375 -28.97 -21.67 7.44
C ILE A 375 -28.71 -20.74 6.25
N VAL A 376 -27.59 -20.00 6.27
CA VAL A 376 -27.21 -19.11 5.18
C VAL A 376 -27.03 -19.87 3.87
N THR A 377 -26.42 -21.05 3.91
CA THR A 377 -26.23 -21.91 2.73
C THR A 377 -27.56 -22.38 2.15
N ILE A 378 -28.48 -22.84 2.99
CA ILE A 378 -29.84 -23.23 2.57
C ILE A 378 -30.56 -22.04 1.91
N ARG A 379 -30.50 -20.86 2.53
CA ARG A 379 -31.16 -19.65 2.01
C ARG A 379 -30.55 -19.18 0.69
N LYS A 380 -29.21 -19.18 0.58
CA LYS A 380 -28.51 -18.91 -0.68
C LYS A 380 -28.94 -19.91 -1.75
N SER A 381 -29.13 -21.19 -1.40
CA SER A 381 -29.65 -22.19 -2.34
C SER A 381 -31.08 -21.89 -2.81
N CYS A 382 -31.98 -21.40 -1.94
CA CYS A 382 -33.32 -20.94 -2.36
C CYS A 382 -33.24 -19.79 -3.37
N VAL A 383 -32.41 -18.78 -3.08
CA VAL A 383 -32.18 -17.64 -3.99
C VAL A 383 -31.54 -18.10 -5.29
N CYS A 384 -30.56 -19.00 -5.23
CA CYS A 384 -29.88 -19.56 -6.39
C CYS A 384 -30.86 -20.34 -7.28
N ARG A 385 -31.80 -21.11 -6.70
CA ARG A 385 -32.85 -21.79 -7.46
C ARG A 385 -33.74 -20.82 -8.22
N THR A 386 -34.26 -19.78 -7.54
CA THR A 386 -35.04 -18.72 -8.20
C THR A 386 -34.24 -18.06 -9.33
N TYR A 387 -32.97 -17.74 -9.07
CA TYR A 387 -32.10 -17.12 -10.06
C TYR A 387 -31.84 -18.03 -11.26
N ASN A 388 -31.61 -19.33 -11.04
CA ASN A 388 -31.40 -20.30 -12.11
C ASN A 388 -32.67 -20.54 -12.95
N VAL A 389 -33.85 -20.50 -12.35
CA VAL A 389 -35.12 -20.52 -13.09
C VAL A 389 -35.18 -19.31 -14.04
N TYR A 390 -34.86 -18.11 -13.55
CA TYR A 390 -34.77 -16.91 -14.39
C TYR A 390 -33.68 -17.01 -15.47
N ARG A 391 -32.48 -17.51 -15.14
CA ARG A 391 -31.41 -17.70 -16.15
C ARG A 391 -31.86 -18.59 -17.32
N ARG A 392 -32.70 -19.59 -17.05
CA ARG A 392 -33.24 -20.53 -18.05
C ARG A 392 -34.44 -19.99 -18.83
N THR A 393 -34.94 -18.79 -18.53
CA THR A 393 -35.94 -18.13 -19.40
C THR A 393 -35.29 -17.34 -20.54
N LEU A 394 -33.97 -17.13 -20.48
CA LEU A 394 -33.22 -16.36 -21.46
C LEU A 394 -32.47 -17.25 -22.46
N PRO A 395 -32.17 -16.74 -23.67
CA PRO A 395 -31.23 -17.39 -24.57
C PRO A 395 -29.88 -17.64 -23.87
N VAL A 396 -29.23 -18.77 -24.15
CA VAL A 396 -27.99 -19.21 -23.48
C VAL A 396 -26.90 -18.13 -23.54
N LYS A 397 -26.74 -17.48 -24.70
CA LYS A 397 -25.81 -16.36 -24.90
C LYS A 397 -26.08 -15.16 -23.97
N GLU A 398 -27.33 -14.87 -23.66
CA GLU A 398 -27.71 -13.81 -22.70
C GLU A 398 -27.53 -14.29 -21.26
N ALA A 399 -27.88 -15.55 -20.98
CA ALA A 399 -27.72 -16.16 -19.66
C ALA A 399 -26.26 -16.20 -19.18
N LEU A 400 -25.30 -16.39 -20.10
CA LEU A 400 -23.85 -16.34 -19.83
C LEU A 400 -23.33 -14.94 -19.48
N ARG A 401 -24.06 -13.88 -19.85
CA ARG A 401 -23.69 -12.48 -19.57
C ARG A 401 -24.33 -11.93 -18.29
N LEU A 402 -25.12 -12.74 -17.60
CA LEU A 402 -25.73 -12.37 -16.34
C LEU A 402 -24.70 -12.32 -15.19
N PRO A 403 -24.93 -11.51 -14.14
CA PRO A 403 -24.02 -11.46 -12.99
C PRO A 403 -23.94 -12.81 -12.26
N PRO A 404 -22.88 -13.05 -11.48
CA PRO A 404 -22.77 -14.28 -10.72
C PRO A 404 -23.80 -14.31 -9.55
N PRO A 405 -24.24 -15.49 -9.08
CA PRO A 405 -25.17 -15.59 -7.94
C PRO A 405 -24.74 -14.81 -6.70
N GLN A 406 -23.43 -14.67 -6.48
CA GLN A 406 -22.79 -13.92 -5.40
C GLN A 406 -23.23 -12.45 -5.38
N VAL A 407 -23.41 -11.83 -6.55
CA VAL A 407 -23.95 -10.46 -6.67
C VAL A 407 -25.43 -10.46 -6.29
N ILE A 408 -26.18 -11.47 -6.74
CA ILE A 408 -27.62 -11.58 -6.47
C ILE A 408 -27.88 -11.69 -4.96
N TYR A 409 -27.08 -12.48 -4.24
CA TYR A 409 -27.16 -12.60 -2.78
C TYR A 409 -26.99 -11.26 -2.05
N MET A 410 -26.29 -10.30 -2.68
CA MET A 410 -25.99 -8.99 -2.11
C MET A 410 -26.94 -7.88 -2.53
N LEU A 411 -27.87 -8.14 -3.44
CA LEU A 411 -28.95 -7.22 -3.74
C LEU A 411 -29.80 -7.01 -2.47
N PRO A 412 -30.21 -5.77 -2.13
CA PRO A 412 -30.88 -5.48 -0.87
C PRO A 412 -32.07 -6.40 -0.55
N ALA A 413 -32.89 -6.74 -1.56
CA ALA A 413 -34.04 -7.62 -1.41
C ALA A 413 -33.64 -9.04 -1.01
N PHE A 414 -32.73 -9.69 -1.74
CA PHE A 414 -32.25 -11.04 -1.44
C PHE A 414 -31.35 -11.09 -0.20
N ARG A 415 -30.53 -10.06 0.01
CA ARG A 415 -29.67 -9.93 1.18
C ARG A 415 -30.49 -9.94 2.47
N SER A 416 -31.63 -9.24 2.48
CA SER A 416 -32.55 -9.30 3.61
C SER A 416 -33.05 -10.72 3.84
N LEU A 417 -33.51 -11.43 2.81
CA LEU A 417 -33.98 -12.81 2.93
C LEU A 417 -32.90 -13.76 3.47
N ILE A 418 -31.64 -13.55 3.09
CA ILE A 418 -30.53 -14.41 3.49
C ILE A 418 -30.11 -14.14 4.95
N TYR A 419 -29.88 -12.87 5.30
CA TYR A 419 -29.20 -12.51 6.56
C TYR A 419 -30.10 -11.98 7.67
N THR A 420 -31.43 -11.89 7.47
CA THR A 420 -32.36 -11.44 8.52
C THR A 420 -33.26 -12.57 9.03
N ASN A 421 -33.70 -12.48 10.30
CA ASN A 421 -34.65 -13.39 10.94
C ASN A 421 -34.33 -14.89 10.76
N PHE A 422 -33.25 -15.38 11.37
CA PHE A 422 -32.81 -16.78 11.27
C PHE A 422 -33.76 -17.78 11.94
N ASP A 423 -34.73 -17.31 12.73
CA ASP A 423 -35.69 -18.16 13.45
C ASP A 423 -36.79 -18.70 12.54
N THR A 424 -36.96 -18.11 11.36
CA THR A 424 -37.93 -18.55 10.34
C THR A 424 -37.25 -19.27 9.18
N THR A 425 -37.85 -20.37 8.73
CA THR A 425 -37.43 -21.05 7.50
C THR A 425 -37.81 -20.19 6.29
N LEU A 426 -36.86 -19.97 5.38
CA LEU A 426 -37.12 -19.23 4.15
C LEU A 426 -37.81 -20.13 3.13
N GLU A 427 -39.06 -19.82 2.83
CA GLU A 427 -39.82 -20.53 1.80
C GLU A 427 -39.37 -20.15 0.39
N GLN A 428 -39.42 -21.13 -0.53
CA GLN A 428 -39.07 -20.92 -1.93
C GLN A 428 -40.01 -19.91 -2.60
N ALA A 429 -41.30 -19.94 -2.28
CA ALA A 429 -42.31 -19.02 -2.83
C ALA A 429 -41.99 -17.55 -2.54
N THR A 430 -41.42 -17.24 -1.37
CA THR A 430 -40.97 -15.88 -1.03
C THR A 430 -39.81 -15.46 -1.92
N CYS A 431 -38.85 -16.36 -2.17
CA CYS A 431 -37.75 -16.09 -3.08
C CYS A 431 -38.26 -15.85 -4.50
N ASP A 432 -39.18 -16.68 -4.98
CA ASP A 432 -39.76 -16.60 -6.32
C ASP A 432 -40.57 -15.30 -6.52
N THR A 433 -41.31 -14.87 -5.49
CA THR A 433 -42.03 -13.59 -5.49
C THR A 433 -41.06 -12.41 -5.65
N VAL A 434 -39.98 -12.37 -4.87
CA VAL A 434 -38.92 -11.34 -5.04
C VAL A 434 -38.20 -11.51 -6.39
N GLY A 435 -38.07 -12.76 -6.85
CA GLY A 435 -37.51 -13.14 -8.14
C GLY A 435 -38.21 -12.52 -9.35
N THR A 436 -39.48 -12.15 -9.24
CA THR A 436 -40.21 -11.46 -10.31
C THR A 436 -39.57 -10.12 -10.70
N HIS A 437 -38.85 -9.48 -9.77
CA HIS A 437 -38.13 -8.22 -9.98
C HIS A 437 -36.66 -8.40 -10.40
N LEU A 438 -36.17 -9.65 -10.60
CA LEU A 438 -34.81 -9.90 -11.07
C LEU A 438 -34.42 -9.13 -12.33
N PRO A 439 -35.28 -9.03 -13.38
CA PRO A 439 -34.95 -8.24 -14.57
C PRO A 439 -34.62 -6.77 -14.26
N GLU A 440 -35.39 -6.15 -13.36
CA GLU A 440 -35.20 -4.76 -12.96
C GLU A 440 -33.88 -4.59 -12.20
N TYR A 441 -33.58 -5.50 -11.27
CA TYR A 441 -32.34 -5.48 -10.51
C TYR A 441 -31.10 -5.70 -11.38
N ILE A 442 -31.18 -6.63 -12.34
CA ILE A 442 -30.07 -6.92 -13.26
C ILE A 442 -29.85 -5.73 -14.20
N SER A 443 -30.91 -5.13 -14.72
CA SER A 443 -30.83 -3.90 -15.54
C SER A 443 -30.20 -2.73 -14.75
N ALA A 444 -30.61 -2.54 -13.50
CA ALA A 444 -30.02 -1.53 -12.61
C ALA A 444 -28.53 -1.81 -12.34
N PHE A 445 -28.16 -3.07 -12.14
CA PHE A 445 -26.76 -3.49 -11.98
C PHE A 445 -25.94 -3.19 -13.24
N GLN A 446 -26.43 -3.57 -14.42
CA GLN A 446 -25.77 -3.30 -15.71
C GLN A 446 -25.61 -1.80 -15.96
N THR A 447 -26.62 -0.99 -15.61
CA THR A 447 -26.56 0.46 -15.70
C THR A 447 -25.52 1.06 -14.74
N ASN A 448 -25.43 0.55 -13.50
CA ASN A 448 -24.43 0.97 -12.52
C ASN A 448 -23.02 0.58 -12.96
N LEU A 449 -22.86 -0.62 -13.53
CA LEU A 449 -21.61 -1.09 -14.10
C LEU A 449 -21.17 -0.17 -15.24
N GLN A 450 -22.07 0.14 -16.18
CA GLN A 450 -21.83 1.09 -17.27
C GLN A 450 -21.39 2.48 -16.75
N ARG A 451 -22.09 3.04 -15.77
CA ARG A 451 -21.69 4.32 -15.14
C ARG A 451 -20.31 4.24 -14.49
N SER A 452 -19.99 3.14 -13.83
CA SER A 452 -18.67 2.93 -13.20
C SER A 452 -17.55 2.91 -14.24
N LEU A 453 -17.82 2.33 -15.40
CA LEU A 453 -16.89 2.22 -16.51
C LEU A 453 -16.66 3.56 -17.21
N VAL A 454 -17.72 4.31 -17.51
CA VAL A 454 -17.61 5.69 -18.04
C VAL A 454 -16.79 6.57 -17.10
N ARG A 455 -17.05 6.48 -15.79
CA ARG A 455 -16.29 7.21 -14.79
C ARG A 455 -14.80 6.82 -14.75
N ALA A 456 -14.47 5.56 -15.00
CA ALA A 456 -13.07 5.14 -15.09
C ALA A 456 -12.33 5.84 -16.25
N ILE A 457 -13.02 6.10 -17.37
CA ILE A 457 -12.50 6.88 -18.49
C ILE A 457 -12.30 8.35 -18.08
N GLU A 458 -13.30 8.96 -17.43
CA GLU A 458 -13.19 10.35 -16.94
C GLU A 458 -12.03 10.54 -15.95
N CYS A 459 -11.88 9.62 -15.00
CA CYS A 459 -10.76 9.64 -14.06
C CYS A 459 -9.41 9.48 -14.80
N ALA A 460 -9.34 8.62 -15.80
CA ALA A 460 -8.15 8.45 -16.61
C ALA A 460 -7.79 9.74 -17.40
N ARG A 461 -8.79 10.49 -17.87
CA ARG A 461 -8.60 11.81 -18.50
C ARG A 461 -8.00 12.83 -17.54
N GLN A 462 -8.58 12.94 -16.34
CA GLN A 462 -8.09 13.83 -15.29
C GLN A 462 -6.66 13.49 -14.87
N ASP A 463 -6.32 12.20 -14.79
CA ASP A 463 -4.96 11.77 -14.50
C ASP A 463 -3.98 12.15 -15.62
N THR A 464 -4.35 11.94 -16.88
CA THR A 464 -3.52 12.34 -18.03
C THR A 464 -3.22 13.83 -18.01
N GLU A 465 -4.24 14.67 -17.73
CA GLU A 465 -4.09 16.12 -17.58
C GLU A 465 -3.20 16.49 -16.39
N ARG A 466 -3.44 15.87 -15.22
CA ARG A 466 -2.71 16.14 -13.97
C ARG A 466 -1.24 15.75 -14.07
N TRP A 467 -0.93 14.63 -14.70
CA TRP A 467 0.42 14.06 -14.79
C TRP A 467 1.14 14.39 -16.10
N LYS A 468 0.52 15.19 -16.99
CA LYS A 468 1.04 15.54 -18.32
C LYS A 468 1.47 14.30 -19.12
N SER A 469 0.68 13.23 -19.03
CA SER A 469 0.94 12.01 -19.81
C SER A 469 0.75 12.31 -21.29
N HIS A 470 1.63 11.77 -22.13
CA HIS A 470 1.57 11.92 -23.59
C HIS A 470 0.53 11.01 -24.26
N MET A 471 -0.12 10.12 -23.50
CA MET A 471 -1.07 9.16 -24.04
C MET A 471 -2.46 9.78 -24.20
N PRO A 472 -3.01 9.85 -25.44
CA PRO A 472 -4.34 10.40 -25.67
C PRO A 472 -5.41 9.50 -25.05
N VAL A 473 -6.42 10.12 -24.46
CA VAL A 473 -7.69 9.48 -24.10
C VAL A 473 -8.75 10.05 -25.05
N PRO A 474 -9.61 9.24 -25.69
CA PRO A 474 -10.51 9.76 -26.69
C PRO A 474 -11.42 10.87 -26.13
N GLY A 475 -11.55 11.96 -26.89
CA GLY A 475 -12.46 13.07 -26.60
C GLY A 475 -13.85 12.83 -27.19
N GLY A 476 -14.88 13.42 -26.59
CA GLY A 476 -16.27 13.26 -27.05
C GLY A 476 -17.05 12.12 -26.38
N ALA A 477 -18.32 11.98 -26.74
CA ALA A 477 -19.20 10.92 -26.25
C ALA A 477 -18.90 9.62 -27.01
N ILE A 478 -18.13 8.71 -26.40
CA ILE A 478 -17.89 7.36 -26.95
C ILE A 478 -19.13 6.52 -26.70
N ASN A 479 -19.60 5.77 -27.70
CA ASN A 479 -20.70 4.82 -27.51
C ASN A 479 -20.28 3.75 -26.48
N PRO A 480 -21.06 3.52 -25.39
CA PRO A 480 -20.82 2.47 -24.39
C PRO A 480 -20.49 1.07 -24.92
N SER A 481 -20.95 0.75 -26.14
CA SER A 481 -20.71 -0.52 -26.81
C SER A 481 -19.47 -0.55 -27.72
N SER A 482 -18.77 0.59 -27.89
CA SER A 482 -17.55 0.66 -28.69
C SER A 482 -16.44 -0.22 -28.12
N VAL A 483 -15.65 -0.85 -28.98
CA VAL A 483 -14.47 -1.63 -28.58
C VAL A 483 -13.37 -0.75 -27.93
N LEU A 484 -13.39 0.57 -28.14
CA LEU A 484 -12.48 1.51 -27.46
C LEU A 484 -12.78 1.64 -25.96
N ILE A 485 -13.96 1.17 -25.52
CA ILE A 485 -14.36 1.02 -24.13
C ILE A 485 -13.76 -0.29 -23.59
N ALA A 486 -12.44 -0.38 -23.72
CA ALA A 486 -11.63 -1.50 -23.31
C ALA A 486 -11.10 -1.23 -21.90
N PHE A 487 -11.41 -2.12 -20.95
CA PHE A 487 -11.02 -1.97 -19.56
C PHE A 487 -10.13 -3.10 -19.09
N ASN A 488 -9.27 -2.75 -18.13
CA ASN A 488 -8.67 -3.73 -17.24
C ASN A 488 -9.53 -3.81 -15.97
N HIS A 489 -9.89 -5.03 -15.58
CA HIS A 489 -10.44 -5.29 -14.26
C HIS A 489 -9.29 -5.33 -13.24
N TRP A 490 -9.42 -4.60 -12.13
CA TRP A 490 -8.45 -4.70 -11.03
C TRP A 490 -9.07 -5.45 -9.86
N PRO A 491 -8.71 -6.73 -9.67
CA PRO A 491 -8.82 -7.37 -8.39
C PRO A 491 -7.46 -7.30 -7.68
N HIS A 492 -7.50 -7.09 -6.38
CA HIS A 492 -6.33 -6.90 -5.53
C HIS A 492 -5.50 -8.19 -5.32
N THR A 493 -5.48 -9.13 -6.27
CA THR A 493 -4.93 -10.47 -6.06
C THR A 493 -3.93 -10.87 -7.13
N SER A 494 -2.89 -11.58 -6.69
CA SER A 494 -1.74 -12.08 -7.44
C SER A 494 -2.09 -13.15 -8.48
N VAL A 495 -3.34 -13.25 -8.89
CA VAL A 495 -3.76 -14.19 -9.92
C VAL A 495 -3.40 -13.58 -11.25
N HIS A 496 -2.45 -14.22 -11.94
CA HIS A 496 -2.04 -14.00 -13.33
C HIS A 496 -3.19 -14.22 -14.35
N ALA A 497 -4.46 -13.94 -14.00
CA ALA A 497 -5.51 -13.72 -14.97
C ALA A 497 -4.99 -12.63 -15.90
N SER A 498 -4.57 -13.08 -17.07
CA SER A 498 -3.43 -12.54 -17.78
C SER A 498 -3.57 -11.04 -17.99
N GLU A 499 -2.47 -10.31 -17.82
CA GLU A 499 -2.31 -8.91 -18.21
C GLU A 499 -2.56 -8.66 -19.73
N THR A 500 -3.22 -9.58 -20.44
CA THR A 500 -3.60 -9.57 -21.85
C THR A 500 -5.10 -9.39 -22.07
N SER A 501 -5.98 -9.68 -21.10
CA SER A 501 -7.42 -9.74 -21.38
C SER A 501 -8.03 -8.33 -21.50
N LEU A 502 -8.62 -8.06 -22.67
CA LEU A 502 -9.44 -6.89 -22.93
C LEU A 502 -10.89 -7.31 -22.88
N TYR A 503 -11.66 -6.66 -22.01
CA TYR A 503 -13.10 -6.88 -21.94
C TYR A 503 -13.79 -5.68 -22.56
N SER A 504 -14.65 -5.97 -23.54
CA SER A 504 -15.67 -5.04 -24.01
C SER A 504 -16.70 -4.82 -22.89
N TYR A 505 -17.57 -3.83 -23.05
CA TYR A 505 -18.71 -3.68 -22.14
C TYR A 505 -19.59 -4.94 -22.08
N SER A 506 -19.84 -5.61 -23.21
CA SER A 506 -20.71 -6.80 -23.26
C SER A 506 -20.08 -8.02 -22.58
N ASP A 507 -18.75 -8.11 -22.56
CA ASP A 507 -18.01 -9.23 -21.97
C ASP A 507 -17.63 -8.99 -20.50
N ILE A 508 -17.69 -7.74 -20.01
CA ILE A 508 -17.24 -7.42 -18.65
C ILE A 508 -18.17 -7.98 -17.57
N ALA A 509 -19.48 -8.07 -17.84
CA ALA A 509 -20.43 -8.69 -16.93
C ALA A 509 -20.14 -10.19 -16.77
N ALA A 510 -19.79 -10.85 -17.86
CA ALA A 510 -19.35 -12.23 -17.87
C ALA A 510 -18.01 -12.37 -17.12
N CYS A 511 -17.01 -11.53 -17.39
CA CYS A 511 -15.74 -11.54 -16.63
C CYS A 511 -15.96 -11.39 -15.12
N VAL A 512 -16.86 -10.49 -14.72
CA VAL A 512 -17.26 -10.29 -13.33
C VAL A 512 -17.93 -11.56 -12.76
N ALA A 513 -18.69 -12.29 -13.58
CA ALA A 513 -19.28 -13.58 -13.21
C ALA A 513 -18.22 -14.66 -12.94
N TYR A 514 -17.24 -14.79 -13.83
CA TYR A 514 -16.11 -15.72 -13.63
C TYR A 514 -15.22 -15.34 -12.46
N CYS A 515 -14.93 -14.05 -12.29
CA CYS A 515 -14.21 -13.59 -11.11
C CYS A 515 -14.96 -13.96 -9.81
N GLY A 516 -16.29 -13.87 -9.81
CA GLY A 516 -17.13 -14.22 -8.66
C GLY A 516 -17.11 -15.69 -8.24
N THR A 517 -16.59 -16.59 -9.06
CA THR A 517 -16.41 -18.00 -8.68
C THR A 517 -15.14 -18.24 -7.88
N LYS A 518 -14.19 -17.29 -7.86
CA LYS A 518 -12.94 -17.41 -7.11
C LYS A 518 -13.14 -17.04 -5.64
N ALA A 519 -12.51 -17.79 -4.74
CA ALA A 519 -12.61 -17.62 -3.28
C ALA A 519 -12.25 -16.19 -2.80
N GLU A 520 -11.40 -15.50 -3.56
CA GLU A 520 -10.97 -14.11 -3.31
C GLU A 520 -12.09 -13.07 -3.47
N TYR A 521 -13.18 -13.42 -4.17
CA TYR A 521 -14.34 -12.56 -4.44
C TYR A 521 -15.50 -12.95 -3.54
N ASN A 522 -15.20 -12.89 -2.24
CA ASN A 522 -16.13 -13.24 -1.18
C ASN A 522 -17.18 -12.13 -0.96
N THR A 523 -18.05 -12.37 0.01
CA THR A 523 -19.08 -11.47 0.54
C THR A 523 -18.60 -10.03 0.71
N ARG A 524 -17.40 -9.82 1.26
CA ARG A 524 -16.80 -8.50 1.43
C ARG A 524 -16.56 -7.77 0.11
N PHE A 525 -16.06 -8.46 -0.91
CA PHE A 525 -15.84 -7.86 -2.22
C PHE A 525 -17.17 -7.35 -2.81
N TRP A 526 -18.20 -8.19 -2.81
CA TRP A 526 -19.48 -7.87 -3.43
C TRP A 526 -20.31 -6.84 -2.67
N VAL A 527 -20.31 -6.87 -1.33
CA VAL A 527 -20.97 -5.82 -0.52
C VAL A 527 -20.38 -4.46 -0.79
N ARG A 528 -19.05 -4.34 -0.77
CA ARG A 528 -18.37 -3.09 -1.11
C ARG A 528 -18.75 -2.63 -2.51
N ARG A 529 -18.81 -3.55 -3.47
CA ARG A 529 -19.14 -3.19 -4.85
C ARG A 529 -20.58 -2.69 -5.02
N CYS A 530 -21.53 -3.30 -4.32
CA CYS A 530 -22.95 -2.94 -4.38
C CYS A 530 -23.28 -1.67 -3.58
N GLU A 531 -22.63 -1.45 -2.43
CA GLU A 531 -22.91 -0.31 -1.54
C GLU A 531 -22.04 0.93 -1.82
N ASP A 532 -20.87 0.78 -2.45
CA ASP A 532 -19.98 1.90 -2.75
C ASP A 532 -20.44 2.68 -4.00
N VAL A 533 -21.36 3.62 -3.77
CA VAL A 533 -21.73 4.69 -4.70
C VAL A 533 -20.86 5.94 -4.45
N THR A 534 -19.99 5.93 -3.43
CA THR A 534 -19.16 7.07 -3.03
C THR A 534 -17.73 6.92 -3.50
N ALA A 535 -17.54 7.16 -4.78
CA ALA A 535 -16.57 8.11 -5.36
C ALA A 535 -15.10 8.25 -4.88
N GLN A 536 -14.61 7.62 -3.82
CA GLN A 536 -13.34 8.01 -3.20
C GLN A 536 -12.48 6.86 -2.68
N SER A 537 -12.86 5.59 -2.79
CA SER A 537 -11.94 4.51 -2.40
C SER A 537 -11.96 3.33 -3.37
N ARG A 538 -10.86 3.20 -4.13
CA ARG A 538 -10.47 2.06 -4.99
C ARG A 538 -11.22 1.97 -6.32
N ARG A 539 -10.52 2.29 -7.41
CA ARG A 539 -11.01 2.13 -8.78
C ARG A 539 -11.25 0.64 -9.05
N ALA A 540 -12.50 0.23 -9.21
CA ALA A 540 -12.86 -1.16 -9.57
C ALA A 540 -12.42 -1.54 -10.99
N PHE A 541 -12.29 -0.53 -11.85
CA PHE A 541 -11.85 -0.66 -13.23
C PHE A 541 -10.81 0.41 -13.53
N THR A 542 -9.82 0.05 -14.34
CA THR A 542 -8.86 1.00 -14.87
C THR A 542 -9.01 1.04 -16.38
N TYR A 543 -9.11 2.25 -16.93
CA TYR A 543 -9.17 2.42 -18.37
C TYR A 543 -7.80 2.04 -18.98
N ALA A 544 -7.80 1.09 -19.91
CA ALA A 544 -6.58 0.55 -20.49
C ALA A 544 -6.06 1.47 -21.61
N GLN A 545 -5.67 2.70 -21.25
CA GLN A 545 -5.26 3.78 -22.18
C GLN A 545 -4.37 3.28 -23.33
N ARG A 546 -3.33 2.51 -23.00
CA ARG A 546 -2.39 1.99 -24.01
C ARG A 546 -2.99 0.99 -24.97
N ARG A 547 -3.89 0.12 -24.50
CA ARG A 547 -4.54 -0.84 -25.39
C ARG A 547 -5.62 -0.17 -26.24
N ALA A 548 -6.30 0.85 -25.71
CA ALA A 548 -7.23 1.65 -26.49
C ALA A 548 -6.56 2.31 -27.71
N VAL A 549 -5.34 2.85 -27.56
CA VAL A 549 -4.55 3.41 -28.69
C VAL A 549 -4.21 2.34 -29.74
N ILE A 550 -3.87 1.12 -29.31
CA ILE A 550 -3.58 0.00 -30.23
C ILE A 550 -4.84 -0.38 -31.01
N VAL A 551 -5.99 -0.46 -30.31
CA VAL A 551 -7.29 -0.77 -30.91
C VAL A 551 -7.74 0.35 -31.86
N GLU A 552 -7.52 1.62 -31.51
CA GLU A 552 -7.80 2.76 -32.38
C GLU A 552 -6.98 2.69 -33.67
N SER A 553 -5.68 2.39 -33.57
CA SER A 553 -4.80 2.18 -34.73
C SER A 553 -5.28 1.04 -35.62
N LEU A 554 -5.81 -0.03 -35.01
CA LEU A 554 -6.40 -1.17 -35.72
C LEU A 554 -7.67 -0.77 -36.47
N LEU A 555 -8.57 -0.01 -35.83
CA LEU A 555 -9.82 0.43 -36.44
C LEU A 555 -9.56 1.33 -37.65
N VAL A 556 -8.58 2.22 -37.55
CA VAL A 556 -8.10 3.03 -38.69
C VAL A 556 -7.57 2.14 -39.81
N ALA A 557 -6.76 1.12 -39.49
CA ALA A 557 -6.23 0.19 -40.50
C ALA A 557 -7.32 -0.66 -41.19
N LEU A 558 -8.43 -0.92 -40.49
CA LEU A 558 -9.61 -1.62 -41.02
C LEU A 558 -10.63 -0.70 -41.71
N ALA A 559 -10.39 0.62 -41.71
CA ALA A 559 -11.34 1.64 -42.17
C ALA A 559 -12.72 1.55 -41.46
N LEU A 560 -12.70 1.28 -40.16
CA LEU A 560 -13.87 1.23 -39.28
C LEU A 560 -13.92 2.45 -38.35
N ASP A 561 -15.12 2.89 -37.96
CA ASP A 561 -15.31 4.04 -37.07
C ASP A 561 -14.93 3.68 -35.62
N PRO A 562 -13.89 4.30 -35.03
CA PRO A 562 -13.46 3.98 -33.67
C PRO A 562 -14.53 4.25 -32.60
N THR A 563 -15.45 5.18 -32.86
CA THR A 563 -16.43 5.64 -31.86
C THR A 563 -17.67 4.75 -31.76
N THR A 564 -17.96 3.96 -32.80
CA THR A 564 -19.16 3.12 -32.88
C THR A 564 -18.84 1.64 -33.02
N THR A 565 -17.68 1.27 -33.56
CA THR A 565 -17.37 -0.13 -33.85
C THR A 565 -17.32 -0.98 -32.59
N THR A 566 -18.03 -2.10 -32.61
CA THR A 566 -18.16 -3.02 -31.47
C THR A 566 -17.10 -4.14 -31.53
N ALA A 567 -16.89 -4.83 -30.40
CA ALA A 567 -16.02 -6.00 -30.38
C ALA A 567 -16.59 -7.14 -31.22
N GLU A 568 -17.91 -7.29 -31.24
CA GLU A 568 -18.63 -8.27 -32.04
C GLU A 568 -18.47 -8.02 -33.56
N GLU A 569 -18.43 -6.76 -34.00
CA GLU A 569 -18.15 -6.42 -35.41
C GLU A 569 -16.72 -6.81 -35.82
N LEU A 570 -15.73 -6.58 -34.96
CA LEU A 570 -14.35 -7.01 -35.21
C LEU A 570 -14.20 -8.53 -35.20
N ASP A 571 -14.98 -9.21 -34.37
CA ASP A 571 -15.05 -10.68 -34.35
C ASP A 571 -15.69 -11.25 -35.61
N ALA A 572 -16.78 -10.64 -36.07
CA ALA A 572 -17.46 -11.05 -37.29
C ALA A 572 -16.61 -10.79 -38.54
N ALA A 573 -15.84 -9.70 -38.55
CA ALA A 573 -14.92 -9.39 -39.65
C ALA A 573 -13.77 -10.42 -39.76
N ASP A 574 -13.38 -11.04 -38.65
CA ASP A 574 -12.34 -12.07 -38.50
C ASP A 574 -11.10 -11.87 -39.42
N ARG A 575 -10.66 -10.61 -39.56
CA ARG A 575 -9.51 -10.23 -40.39
C ARG A 575 -8.21 -10.68 -39.74
N ARG A 576 -7.29 -11.17 -40.55
CA ARG A 576 -5.96 -11.57 -40.11
C ARG A 576 -4.96 -10.41 -40.25
N LEU A 577 -4.11 -10.26 -39.25
CA LEU A 577 -3.27 -9.07 -39.06
C LEU A 577 -1.80 -9.47 -38.95
N LEU A 578 -0.93 -8.65 -39.54
CA LEU A 578 0.52 -8.75 -39.40
C LEU A 578 1.05 -7.56 -38.60
N CYS A 579 2.09 -7.81 -37.82
CA CYS A 579 2.81 -6.78 -37.07
C CYS A 579 4.04 -6.33 -37.86
N ASP A 580 4.02 -5.10 -38.38
CA ASP A 580 5.13 -4.55 -39.17
C ASP A 580 6.30 -4.05 -38.31
N HIS A 581 6.14 -4.04 -36.97
CA HIS A 581 7.26 -3.80 -36.04
C HIS A 581 8.14 -5.03 -35.84
N CYS A 582 7.60 -6.23 -36.05
CA CYS A 582 8.36 -7.46 -35.86
C CYS A 582 9.13 -7.82 -37.13
N LYS A 583 10.43 -8.03 -36.99
CA LYS A 583 11.24 -8.60 -38.07
C LYS A 583 10.77 -10.03 -38.37
N PRO A 584 10.70 -10.42 -39.66
CA PRO A 584 10.46 -11.79 -40.02
C PRO A 584 11.58 -12.70 -39.50
N LYS A 585 11.23 -13.95 -39.17
CA LYS A 585 12.24 -14.96 -38.87
C LYS A 585 12.80 -15.50 -40.18
N ALA A 586 14.12 -15.65 -40.27
CA ALA A 586 14.73 -16.36 -41.39
C ALA A 586 14.39 -17.85 -41.26
N SER A 587 13.68 -18.40 -42.25
CA SER A 587 13.65 -19.85 -42.42
C SER A 587 14.88 -20.29 -43.21
N GLY A 588 15.27 -21.57 -43.16
CA GLY A 588 16.49 -22.08 -43.80
C GLY A 588 16.53 -21.99 -45.34
N HIS A 589 15.53 -21.37 -45.96
CA HIS A 589 15.42 -21.09 -47.38
C HIS A 589 15.26 -19.57 -47.59
N SER A 590 15.37 -19.06 -48.82
CA SER A 590 15.35 -17.62 -49.17
C SER A 590 13.99 -16.93 -48.94
N THR A 591 13.32 -17.24 -47.84
CA THR A 591 11.94 -16.93 -47.53
C THR A 591 11.85 -16.43 -46.09
N GLU A 592 11.10 -15.36 -45.90
CA GLU A 592 10.89 -14.72 -44.61
C GLU A 592 9.60 -15.24 -43.97
N GLU A 593 9.63 -15.63 -42.69
CA GLU A 593 8.45 -16.08 -41.95
C GLU A 593 7.88 -14.96 -41.07
N ARG A 594 6.57 -14.71 -41.16
CA ARG A 594 5.86 -13.75 -40.31
C ARG A 594 4.72 -14.42 -39.54
N LYS A 595 4.51 -13.99 -38.29
CA LYS A 595 3.37 -14.41 -37.47
C LYS A 595 2.12 -13.62 -37.84
N VAL A 596 1.00 -14.32 -37.97
CA VAL A 596 -0.32 -13.76 -38.23
C VAL A 596 -1.15 -13.77 -36.95
N TYR A 597 -1.98 -12.75 -36.76
CA TYR A 597 -2.74 -12.51 -35.54
C TYR A 597 -4.23 -12.26 -35.83
N THR A 598 -5.11 -12.68 -34.93
CA THR A 598 -6.45 -12.09 -34.79
C THR A 598 -6.36 -10.71 -34.14
N TRP A 599 -7.42 -9.90 -34.17
CA TRP A 599 -7.38 -8.59 -33.50
C TRP A 599 -7.07 -8.67 -32.00
N ARG A 600 -7.68 -9.59 -31.25
CA ARG A 600 -7.42 -9.76 -29.81
C ARG A 600 -5.98 -10.18 -29.53
N SER A 601 -5.47 -11.14 -30.29
CA SER A 601 -4.08 -11.62 -30.12
C SER A 601 -3.05 -10.59 -30.60
N TYR A 602 -3.38 -9.76 -31.59
CA TYR A 602 -2.55 -8.64 -32.02
C TYR A 602 -2.40 -7.60 -30.91
N VAL A 603 -3.52 -7.19 -30.29
CA VAL A 603 -3.49 -6.19 -29.21
C VAL A 603 -2.67 -6.69 -28.02
N ALA A 604 -2.86 -7.96 -27.64
CA ALA A 604 -2.04 -8.60 -26.61
C ALA A 604 -0.55 -8.63 -27.01
N HIS A 605 -0.23 -9.10 -28.22
CA HIS A 605 1.12 -9.13 -28.75
C HIS A 605 1.78 -7.74 -28.69
N HIS A 606 1.11 -6.69 -29.17
CA HIS A 606 1.67 -5.36 -29.20
C HIS A 606 1.85 -4.76 -27.81
N TYR A 607 0.88 -4.99 -26.92
CA TYR A 607 0.97 -4.51 -25.54
C TYR A 607 2.18 -5.08 -24.79
N HIS A 608 2.45 -6.38 -24.93
CA HIS A 608 3.55 -7.04 -24.21
C HIS A 608 4.91 -6.86 -24.87
N ASN A 609 4.97 -6.87 -26.21
CA ASN A 609 6.25 -6.93 -26.92
C ASN A 609 6.77 -5.56 -27.38
N HIS A 610 5.92 -4.52 -27.47
CA HIS A 610 6.28 -3.20 -28.04
C HIS A 610 6.10 -2.05 -27.03
N ARG A 611 6.91 -2.02 -25.94
CA ARG A 611 6.79 -1.02 -24.85
C ARG A 611 7.22 0.42 -25.26
N PRO A 612 6.58 1.48 -24.73
CA PRO A 612 6.97 2.87 -25.00
C PRO A 612 8.33 3.17 -24.37
N GLY A 613 9.24 3.77 -25.14
CA GLY A 613 10.61 4.07 -24.73
C GLY A 613 11.66 3.88 -25.84
N ALA A 614 11.33 3.12 -26.88
CA ALA A 614 12.04 3.14 -28.16
C ALA A 614 11.26 4.01 -29.14
N LEU A 615 11.86 5.10 -29.62
CA LEU A 615 11.30 6.21 -30.42
C LEU A 615 10.48 5.84 -31.68
N GLU A 616 10.26 4.55 -31.99
CA GLU A 616 9.58 4.03 -33.18
C GLU A 616 8.29 3.23 -32.90
N HIS A 617 7.96 2.90 -31.63
CA HIS A 617 6.92 1.91 -31.28
C HIS A 617 5.63 2.49 -30.66
N ASP A 618 5.45 3.81 -30.68
CA ASP A 618 4.30 4.47 -30.03
C ASP A 618 2.97 4.31 -30.80
N ILE A 619 3.02 3.98 -32.10
CA ILE A 619 1.86 3.73 -32.97
C ILE A 619 1.93 2.31 -33.51
N ALA A 620 0.84 1.55 -33.39
CA ALA A 620 0.78 0.19 -33.92
C ALA A 620 0.81 0.20 -35.45
N ARG A 621 1.88 -0.35 -36.05
CA ARG A 621 1.98 -0.54 -37.50
C ARG A 621 1.35 -1.88 -37.86
N ILE A 622 0.13 -1.80 -38.38
CA ILE A 622 -0.73 -2.94 -38.66
C ILE A 622 -0.85 -3.10 -40.16
N ARG A 623 -0.56 -4.29 -40.66
CA ARG A 623 -0.92 -4.70 -42.02
C ARG A 623 -2.09 -5.66 -41.94
N VAL A 624 -3.24 -5.23 -42.44
CA VAL A 624 -4.45 -6.04 -42.55
C VAL A 624 -4.37 -6.87 -43.82
N LEU A 625 -4.55 -8.18 -43.73
CA LEU A 625 -4.64 -9.05 -44.89
C LEU A 625 -5.96 -8.86 -45.63
N LYS A 626 -5.93 -8.97 -46.96
CA LYS A 626 -7.15 -8.96 -47.78
C LYS A 626 -8.04 -10.16 -47.44
N GLU A 627 -9.29 -10.16 -47.90
CA GLU A 627 -10.23 -11.21 -47.51
C GLU A 627 -9.80 -12.58 -48.00
N HIS A 628 -9.44 -12.70 -49.28
CA HIS A 628 -8.98 -13.96 -49.83
C HIS A 628 -7.70 -14.49 -49.15
N GLU A 629 -6.82 -13.60 -48.66
CA GLU A 629 -5.62 -13.97 -47.90
C GLU A 629 -5.99 -14.41 -46.48
N SER A 630 -6.88 -13.66 -45.82
CA SER A 630 -7.41 -14.02 -44.50
C SER A 630 -8.16 -15.34 -44.55
N GLU A 631 -8.95 -15.60 -45.59
CA GLU A 631 -9.63 -16.87 -45.86
C GLU A 631 -8.63 -18.01 -46.06
N ALA A 632 -7.57 -17.78 -46.82
CA ALA A 632 -6.52 -18.79 -47.04
C ALA A 632 -5.81 -19.12 -45.73
N VAL A 633 -5.47 -18.12 -44.92
CA VAL A 633 -4.93 -18.33 -43.57
C VAL A 633 -5.93 -19.09 -42.71
N ARG A 634 -7.21 -18.69 -42.65
CA ARG A 634 -8.24 -19.39 -41.86
C ARG A 634 -8.44 -20.84 -42.26
N ARG A 635 -8.38 -21.16 -43.56
CA ARG A 635 -8.44 -22.54 -44.06
C ARG A 635 -7.20 -23.37 -43.69
N ALA A 636 -6.08 -22.69 -43.48
CA ALA A 636 -4.82 -23.29 -43.09
C ALA A 636 -4.65 -23.42 -41.58
N GLU A 637 -5.36 -22.58 -40.82
CA GLU A 637 -5.42 -22.66 -39.37
C GLU A 637 -5.89 -24.07 -39.03
N GLY A 638 -5.12 -24.75 -38.19
CA GLY A 638 -5.48 -26.09 -37.75
C GLY A 638 -6.72 -26.06 -36.85
N ARG A 639 -6.96 -27.19 -36.19
CA ARG A 639 -8.03 -27.36 -35.21
C ARG A 639 -7.90 -26.37 -34.04
N ASP A 640 -8.89 -25.49 -33.84
CA ASP A 640 -8.88 -24.51 -32.74
C ASP A 640 -8.64 -25.22 -31.39
N PRO A 641 -7.52 -24.97 -30.68
CA PRO A 641 -7.25 -25.60 -29.39
C PRO A 641 -8.31 -25.30 -28.33
N ALA A 642 -9.11 -24.23 -28.52
CA ALA A 642 -10.23 -23.94 -27.63
C ALA A 642 -11.33 -25.01 -27.71
N LEU A 643 -11.41 -25.82 -28.79
CA LEU A 643 -12.37 -26.92 -28.91
C LEU A 643 -12.10 -28.06 -27.92
N ASP A 644 -10.86 -28.19 -27.43
CA ASP A 644 -10.47 -29.17 -26.41
C ASP A 644 -10.64 -28.65 -24.98
N GLN A 645 -11.22 -27.45 -24.82
CA GLN A 645 -11.43 -26.86 -23.51
C GLN A 645 -12.91 -26.92 -23.14
N PRO A 646 -13.25 -27.18 -21.87
CA PRO A 646 -14.62 -27.22 -21.37
C PRO A 646 -15.16 -25.79 -21.21
N LEU A 647 -15.33 -25.11 -22.34
CA LEU A 647 -15.74 -23.71 -22.45
C LEU A 647 -17.01 -23.54 -23.28
N TRP A 648 -17.55 -24.62 -23.84
CA TRP A 648 -18.61 -24.54 -24.83
C TRP A 648 -19.95 -24.92 -24.21
N SER A 649 -20.99 -24.27 -24.71
CA SER A 649 -22.38 -24.61 -24.41
C SER A 649 -23.24 -24.54 -25.67
N CYS A 650 -24.32 -25.31 -25.69
CA CYS A 650 -25.24 -25.29 -26.82
C CYS A 650 -26.08 -24.01 -26.75
N ASN A 651 -26.26 -23.25 -27.84
CA ASN A 651 -27.19 -22.10 -27.81
C ASN A 651 -28.66 -22.51 -27.84
N HIS A 652 -28.95 -23.76 -28.21
CA HIS A 652 -30.31 -24.28 -28.34
C HIS A 652 -30.85 -24.94 -27.06
N CYS A 653 -29.99 -25.39 -26.13
CA CYS A 653 -30.42 -25.93 -24.84
C CYS A 653 -29.50 -25.59 -23.68
N PHE A 654 -30.07 -25.67 -22.47
CA PHE A 654 -29.39 -25.45 -21.19
C PHE A 654 -28.57 -26.64 -20.70
N CYS A 655 -28.55 -27.73 -21.46
CA CYS A 655 -27.80 -28.97 -21.26
C CYS A 655 -26.34 -28.74 -20.79
N HIS A 656 -25.66 -27.73 -21.34
CA HIS A 656 -24.26 -27.39 -21.03
C HIS A 656 -24.12 -26.07 -20.24
N LEU A 657 -25.20 -25.41 -19.84
CA LEU A 657 -25.13 -24.07 -19.22
C LEU A 657 -24.50 -24.11 -17.82
N ASP A 658 -24.72 -25.19 -17.07
CA ASP A 658 -24.22 -25.36 -15.70
C ASP A 658 -23.00 -26.31 -15.64
N ASN A 659 -22.67 -26.98 -16.75
CA ASN A 659 -21.48 -27.82 -16.91
C ASN A 659 -21.00 -27.70 -18.37
N LEU A 660 -20.07 -26.77 -18.60
CA LEU A 660 -19.49 -26.53 -19.92
C LEU A 660 -18.71 -27.76 -20.37
N ASP A 661 -18.68 -27.98 -21.69
CA ASP A 661 -18.08 -29.17 -22.28
C ASP A 661 -17.14 -28.79 -23.43
N ASP A 662 -16.43 -29.79 -23.95
CA ASP A 662 -15.54 -29.65 -25.09
C ASP A 662 -16.32 -29.21 -26.33
N GLY A 663 -15.74 -28.30 -27.11
CA GLY A 663 -16.40 -27.72 -28.27
C GLY A 663 -16.84 -28.75 -29.29
N GLU A 664 -16.09 -29.82 -29.52
CA GLU A 664 -16.51 -30.88 -30.43
C GLU A 664 -17.74 -31.65 -29.93
N GLN A 665 -17.81 -31.92 -28.63
CA GLN A 665 -18.95 -32.59 -28.02
C GLN A 665 -20.20 -31.70 -28.10
N VAL A 666 -20.05 -30.41 -27.81
CA VAL A 666 -21.14 -29.43 -27.89
C VAL A 666 -21.59 -29.19 -29.32
N ILE A 667 -20.67 -29.15 -30.29
CA ILE A 667 -21.01 -29.03 -31.71
C ILE A 667 -21.79 -30.25 -32.17
N ALA A 668 -21.32 -31.47 -31.88
CA ALA A 668 -22.04 -32.71 -32.21
C ALA A 668 -23.44 -32.74 -31.56
N HIS A 669 -23.54 -32.27 -30.31
CA HIS A 669 -24.79 -32.10 -29.62
C HIS A 669 -25.72 -31.07 -30.31
N SER A 670 -25.21 -29.91 -30.72
CA SER A 670 -26.01 -28.86 -31.37
C SER A 670 -26.61 -29.32 -32.70
N VAL A 671 -25.85 -30.10 -33.48
CA VAL A 671 -26.28 -30.66 -34.77
C VAL A 671 -27.32 -31.78 -34.60
N SER A 672 -27.21 -32.57 -33.53
CA SER A 672 -28.17 -33.65 -33.25
C SER A 672 -29.48 -33.16 -32.61
N SER A 673 -29.46 -32.01 -31.93
CA SER A 673 -30.62 -31.41 -31.27
C SER A 673 -31.43 -30.47 -32.17
N SER A 674 -30.86 -29.95 -33.26
CA SER A 674 -31.52 -29.07 -34.22
C SER A 674 -32.46 -29.85 -35.17
N VAL A 675 -33.67 -30.19 -34.72
CA VAL A 675 -34.67 -30.88 -35.56
C VAL A 675 -35.39 -29.93 -36.57
N LEU A 676 -35.18 -28.60 -36.53
CA LEU A 676 -35.99 -27.65 -37.34
C LEU A 676 -35.27 -26.44 -37.99
N ALA A 677 -33.94 -26.41 -38.14
CA ALA A 677 -33.24 -25.31 -38.83
C ALA A 677 -31.94 -25.77 -39.53
N PRO A 678 -31.44 -25.08 -40.59
CA PRO A 678 -30.29 -25.53 -41.39
C PRO A 678 -29.00 -25.66 -40.56
N PRO A 679 -27.99 -26.44 -41.01
CA PRO A 679 -26.82 -26.82 -40.23
C PRO A 679 -25.85 -25.63 -40.08
N SER A 680 -26.21 -24.64 -39.29
CA SER A 680 -25.26 -23.69 -38.70
C SER A 680 -25.00 -24.15 -37.26
N CYS A 681 -23.74 -24.45 -36.93
CA CYS A 681 -23.35 -24.80 -35.56
C CYS A 681 -23.56 -23.57 -34.65
N ASP A 682 -24.72 -23.47 -34.00
CA ASP A 682 -25.03 -22.38 -33.09
C ASP A 682 -24.64 -22.80 -31.66
N VAL A 683 -23.39 -22.50 -31.31
CA VAL A 683 -22.78 -22.81 -30.02
C VAL A 683 -22.36 -21.53 -29.33
N ALA A 684 -22.58 -21.46 -28.02
CA ALA A 684 -22.06 -20.41 -27.16
C ALA A 684 -20.70 -20.84 -26.59
N ILE A 685 -19.83 -19.86 -26.45
CA ILE A 685 -18.56 -20.03 -25.75
C ILE A 685 -18.63 -19.17 -24.50
N ASP A 686 -18.15 -19.72 -23.39
CA ASP A 686 -17.88 -18.95 -22.21
C ASP A 686 -16.78 -17.91 -22.48
N VAL A 687 -17.21 -16.67 -22.68
CA VAL A 687 -16.33 -15.51 -22.95
C VAL A 687 -15.49 -15.09 -21.74
N THR A 688 -15.71 -15.73 -20.59
CA THR A 688 -15.09 -15.35 -19.32
C THR A 688 -13.71 -15.94 -19.09
N VAL A 689 -13.40 -17.04 -19.78
CA VAL A 689 -12.07 -17.65 -19.76
C VAL A 689 -11.21 -17.00 -20.85
N PRO A 690 -10.00 -16.50 -20.50
CA PRO A 690 -9.07 -15.97 -21.50
C PRO A 690 -8.81 -17.03 -22.56
N ARG A 691 -9.16 -16.74 -23.82
CA ARG A 691 -8.81 -17.62 -24.93
C ARG A 691 -7.29 -17.83 -24.90
N PRO A 692 -6.78 -19.07 -25.01
CA PRO A 692 -5.44 -19.27 -25.51
C PRO A 692 -5.35 -18.47 -26.80
N GLY A 693 -4.40 -17.53 -26.89
CA GLY A 693 -4.24 -16.76 -28.12
C GLY A 693 -4.20 -17.73 -29.30
N ARG A 694 -5.02 -17.53 -30.33
CA ARG A 694 -4.90 -18.25 -31.60
C ARG A 694 -3.50 -17.97 -32.13
N HIS A 695 -2.55 -18.81 -31.76
CA HIS A 695 -1.15 -18.72 -32.16
C HIS A 695 -0.94 -19.79 -33.21
N TRP A 696 -1.49 -19.55 -34.39
CA TRP A 696 -1.15 -20.35 -35.54
C TRP A 696 0.18 -19.82 -36.10
N GLN A 697 1.20 -20.68 -36.10
CA GLN A 697 2.40 -20.42 -36.89
C GLN A 697 2.07 -20.74 -38.35
N LEU A 698 1.45 -19.78 -39.03
CA LEU A 698 1.18 -19.88 -40.45
C LEU A 698 2.23 -19.08 -41.23
N ARG A 699 2.99 -19.80 -42.06
CA ARG A 699 4.14 -19.29 -42.81
C ARG A 699 3.65 -18.50 -44.03
N VAL A 700 3.67 -17.18 -43.92
CA VAL A 700 3.56 -16.30 -45.09
C VAL A 700 4.97 -16.04 -45.60
N LEU A 701 5.30 -16.55 -46.80
CA LEU A 701 6.62 -16.37 -47.42
C LEU A 701 6.57 -15.15 -48.33
N THR A 702 7.33 -14.11 -48.00
CA THR A 702 7.51 -12.93 -48.87
C THR A 702 8.89 -12.96 -49.53
N PRO A 703 9.00 -12.89 -50.88
CA PRO A 703 10.27 -12.60 -51.53
C PRO A 703 10.76 -11.20 -51.15
N ALA A 704 12.08 -10.98 -51.10
CA ALA A 704 12.72 -9.74 -50.64
C ALA A 704 12.34 -8.45 -51.43
N ALA A 705 11.54 -8.57 -52.49
CA ALA A 705 10.92 -7.47 -53.22
C ALA A 705 9.54 -7.94 -53.73
N ASP A 706 8.50 -7.76 -52.92
CA ASP A 706 7.13 -8.28 -53.09
C ASP A 706 6.58 -8.13 -54.53
N PRO A 707 5.99 -9.19 -55.13
CA PRO A 707 4.89 -8.92 -56.05
C PRO A 707 3.61 -9.74 -55.79
N TRP A 708 3.67 -10.89 -55.11
CA TRP A 708 2.48 -11.70 -54.78
C TRP A 708 2.75 -12.54 -53.54
N LEU A 709 1.98 -12.32 -52.46
CA LEU A 709 2.02 -13.13 -51.23
C LEU A 709 1.85 -14.62 -51.59
N SER A 710 2.84 -15.46 -51.28
CA SER A 710 2.70 -16.92 -51.35
C SER A 710 2.47 -17.46 -49.94
N ILE A 711 1.29 -18.00 -49.69
CA ILE A 711 0.95 -18.67 -48.42
C ILE A 711 1.36 -20.13 -48.58
N ASP A 712 2.38 -20.58 -47.84
CA ASP A 712 2.76 -22.00 -47.79
C ASP A 712 2.07 -22.67 -46.60
N LEU A 713 1.44 -23.81 -46.85
CA LEU A 713 0.55 -24.53 -45.94
C LEU A 713 1.25 -25.72 -45.25
N SER A 714 2.57 -25.65 -45.07
CA SER A 714 3.31 -26.71 -44.37
C SER A 714 3.19 -26.55 -42.84
N ALA A 715 2.50 -27.48 -42.17
CA ALA A 715 2.45 -27.55 -40.71
C ALA A 715 3.75 -28.16 -40.17
N ASP A 716 4.58 -27.37 -39.48
CA ASP A 716 5.65 -27.88 -38.63
C ASP A 716 5.13 -27.98 -37.18
N LEU A 717 4.99 -29.21 -36.68
CA LEU A 717 4.67 -29.50 -35.28
C LEU A 717 5.91 -29.27 -34.40
N GLY A 718 6.30 -28.01 -34.23
CA GLY A 718 7.29 -27.60 -33.25
C GLY A 718 6.68 -27.52 -31.86
N ARG A 719 6.90 -28.54 -31.02
CA ARG A 719 6.65 -28.49 -29.58
C ARG A 719 7.59 -27.46 -28.96
N ASP A 720 7.11 -26.25 -28.69
CA ASP A 720 7.78 -25.35 -27.75
C ASP A 720 6.77 -24.46 -27.01
N ALA A 721 6.91 -24.50 -25.68
CA ALA A 721 6.17 -23.82 -24.61
C ALA A 721 4.77 -24.38 -24.25
N PRO A 722 4.66 -25.25 -23.24
CA PRO A 722 3.39 -25.51 -22.59
C PRO A 722 3.03 -24.27 -21.75
N PHE A 723 1.97 -23.56 -22.14
CA PHE A 723 1.19 -22.83 -21.15
C PHE A 723 0.39 -23.86 -20.37
N VAL A 724 0.99 -24.36 -19.29
CA VAL A 724 0.28 -25.14 -18.28
C VAL A 724 -0.70 -24.17 -17.62
N ILE A 725 -1.98 -24.26 -18.00
CA ILE A 725 -3.06 -23.82 -17.13
C ILE A 725 -2.99 -24.79 -15.96
N HIS A 726 -2.45 -24.34 -14.82
CA HIS A 726 -2.51 -25.14 -13.61
C HIS A 726 -3.98 -25.41 -13.29
N ASP A 727 -4.29 -26.71 -13.21
CA ASP A 727 -5.56 -27.27 -12.76
C ASP A 727 -6.14 -26.49 -11.58
N LEU A 728 -7.29 -25.85 -11.81
CA LEU A 728 -8.22 -25.45 -10.75
C LEU A 728 -9.66 -25.63 -11.26
N VAL A 729 -9.97 -26.83 -11.75
CA VAL A 729 -11.35 -27.35 -11.67
C VAL A 729 -11.38 -28.25 -10.44
N HIS A 730 -11.69 -27.68 -9.28
CA HIS A 730 -11.96 -28.46 -8.08
C HIS A 730 -13.46 -28.80 -8.06
N PRO A 731 -13.85 -30.08 -8.18
CA PRO A 731 -15.25 -30.48 -8.12
C PRO A 731 -15.69 -30.50 -6.65
N SER A 732 -16.17 -29.36 -6.14
CA SER A 732 -16.74 -29.32 -4.79
C SER A 732 -17.83 -28.26 -4.67
N TRP A 733 -18.85 -28.34 -5.53
CA TRP A 733 -20.07 -27.53 -5.40
C TRP A 733 -21.37 -28.33 -5.55
N PHE A 734 -21.33 -29.66 -5.37
CA PHE A 734 -22.52 -30.47 -5.21
C PHE A 734 -22.30 -31.51 -4.10
N PRO A 735 -23.03 -31.46 -2.97
CA PRO A 735 -23.17 -32.64 -2.14
C PRO A 735 -24.05 -33.63 -2.91
N GLU A 736 -23.45 -34.70 -3.43
CA GLU A 736 -24.18 -35.84 -4.00
C GLU A 736 -25.09 -36.45 -2.92
N LEU A 737 -26.40 -36.24 -3.09
CA LEU A 737 -27.42 -37.12 -2.52
C LEU A 737 -27.42 -38.40 -3.36
N VAL A 738 -26.63 -39.38 -2.95
CA VAL A 738 -26.70 -40.74 -3.47
C VAL A 738 -28.00 -41.37 -2.95
N MET A 739 -29.05 -41.35 -3.77
CA MET A 739 -30.19 -42.25 -3.59
C MET A 739 -29.85 -43.59 -4.25
N GLN A 740 -29.59 -44.62 -3.43
CA GLN A 740 -29.46 -46.00 -3.91
C GLN A 740 -30.85 -46.56 -4.29
N PRO A 741 -30.98 -47.31 -5.40
CA PRO A 741 -32.17 -48.10 -5.65
C PRO A 741 -32.22 -49.31 -4.72
N ILE A 742 -33.39 -49.55 -4.14
CA ILE A 742 -33.75 -50.80 -3.46
C ILE A 742 -34.02 -51.84 -4.54
N GLU A 743 -33.15 -52.84 -4.66
CA GLU A 743 -33.50 -54.11 -5.30
C GLU A 743 -33.91 -55.11 -4.21
N GLN A 744 -35.20 -55.43 -4.17
CA GLN A 744 -35.70 -56.68 -3.60
C GLN A 744 -35.90 -57.66 -4.76
N SER A 745 -35.24 -58.82 -4.64
CA SER A 745 -35.34 -60.07 -5.42
C SER A 745 -35.08 -60.02 -6.92
#